data_AF-A0A9P1FQS9-F1
#
_entry.id   AF-A0A9P1FQS9-F1
#
_cell.length_a   1.000
_cell.length_b   1.000
_cell.length_c   1.000
_cell.angle_alpha   90.00
_cell.angle_beta   90.00
_cell.angle_gamma   90.00
#
_symmetry.space_group_name_H-M   'P 1'
#
loop_
_entity.id
_entity.type
_entity.pdbx_description
1 polymer ?
#
loop_
_entity_poly.entity_id
_entity_poly.type
_entity_poly.pdbx_seq_one_letter_code
_entity_poly.pdbx_strand_id
1 'polypeptide(L)'
;MASRIWSLLYSIVLSNASTIKLMMPHNSAQSNAGWREGFDFFVQWFNAQGGFTMSADGQSYTLDVVLCEEALDTDASTKVQGCVNQAQSQNVDAIIAGTSSANDDLKAAAEAYNIPNLHCSGGNPMSWTATTPHAFGLHLPFPWYSRGPIRQAALLELKTIVVLRSYEWGFPRISAVAAMEWSLESAMTVIGPTVAWCNQWANMTTTCSIRNGACRCGAQSEFDAMGYKYQADTMPSFYEVEESKVHETGFDNRAEFISPNMVAFIEGVVDDVRSQGADPEMVVNWLTAARNGLVAMRNKKFEYKMYFGGPNNAGTKWNGYESYWNNGTTALGPDEALYNVGGGQWHYEMGFSDPYFGSTQAMVSAYYAQLGKNPTYDGAACMAAGIAVSFGLQKYGQSLLGMTVAQRREEIRISVGTLNDETLYGMVRFNRFNQNNGRLTVNWQVLEDGGTRPVLPPEAAATQFRFPSPTWDARLGCPAGTYADGVLQVPTQCTPCPEGRARSVPSPGLNFTQCDICPMGFGTLPAQTGLLECPACPAGRYQNGDSDRGVCNQCPVGTSRRANTSGGCSLCAAQSYADVTGLDECKPCPSQSSQGDLGQTFCFCDVGNYKDPSDSIPVGTVLPCLACESVIPGSTTLYPNSRYSHECVCPTGTYFHRFSASSDAGHCESCGLGLVCLGGREGSSTNSSAPHQAPLQQEGYAAGAPAYSGGSPSFIVECSSSLTCPGGLALGACPGSNSGMACVDCLPDHYQENGLCYSCAEAGFALWPLIIAFVP
;
A
#
# COMPACT_ATOMS: atom_id res chain seq x y z
N MET A 1 -41.96 47.33 -15.87
CA MET A 1 -43.27 47.12 -16.53
C MET A 1 -43.71 45.66 -16.60
N ALA A 2 -42.78 44.68 -16.65
CA ALA A 2 -43.12 43.25 -16.59
C ALA A 2 -43.77 42.79 -15.27
N SER A 3 -43.44 43.39 -14.11
CA SER A 3 -43.98 42.95 -12.81
C SER A 3 -45.48 43.24 -12.59
N ARG A 4 -46.10 44.15 -13.35
CA ARG A 4 -47.53 44.49 -13.21
C ARG A 4 -48.45 43.66 -14.13
N ILE A 5 -47.89 43.03 -15.17
CA ILE A 5 -48.65 42.17 -16.08
C ILE A 5 -48.76 40.74 -15.51
N TRP A 6 -47.78 40.31 -14.70
CA TRP A 6 -47.85 39.06 -13.92
C TRP A 6 -48.95 39.09 -12.85
N SER A 7 -49.22 40.24 -12.22
CA SER A 7 -50.23 40.36 -11.16
C SER A 7 -51.67 40.18 -11.64
N LEU A 8 -51.98 40.54 -12.89
CA LEU A 8 -53.35 40.54 -13.44
C LEU A 8 -53.77 39.20 -14.05
N LEU A 9 -52.82 38.39 -14.55
CA LEU A 9 -53.08 37.01 -14.97
C LEU A 9 -53.17 36.05 -13.75
N TYR A 10 -52.48 36.37 -12.65
CA TYR A 10 -52.53 35.65 -11.38
C TYR A 10 -53.90 35.70 -10.70
N SER A 11 -54.65 36.80 -10.85
CA SER A 11 -55.94 36.98 -10.18
C SER A 11 -57.10 36.21 -10.82
N ILE A 12 -56.95 35.71 -12.06
CA ILE A 12 -58.05 35.06 -12.80
C ILE A 12 -58.01 33.51 -12.65
N VAL A 13 -56.85 32.92 -12.34
CA VAL A 13 -56.74 31.46 -12.11
C VAL A 13 -57.08 31.08 -10.65
N LEU A 14 -56.89 31.99 -9.69
CA LEU A 14 -57.14 31.74 -8.27
C LEU A 14 -58.62 31.87 -7.84
N SER A 15 -59.55 32.33 -8.68
CA SER A 15 -60.91 32.62 -8.24
C SER A 15 -61.81 31.40 -8.02
N ASN A 16 -61.37 30.19 -8.38
CA ASN A 16 -62.14 28.94 -8.26
C ASN A 16 -61.43 27.83 -7.46
N ALA A 17 -60.24 28.07 -6.91
CA ALA A 17 -59.50 27.06 -6.15
C ALA A 17 -60.01 26.97 -4.70
N SER A 18 -60.23 25.74 -4.21
CA SER A 18 -60.54 25.50 -2.79
C SER A 18 -59.25 25.56 -1.95
N THR A 19 -59.37 25.85 -0.65
CA THR A 19 -58.19 25.98 0.23
C THR A 19 -58.13 24.87 1.26
N ILE A 20 -56.93 24.31 1.47
CA ILE A 20 -56.62 23.47 2.62
C ILE A 20 -55.94 24.34 3.66
N LYS A 21 -56.53 24.43 4.85
CA LYS A 21 -56.07 25.29 5.91
C LYS A 21 -55.07 24.56 6.80
N LEU A 22 -53.82 24.97 6.74
CA LEU A 22 -52.71 24.42 7.52
C LEU A 22 -52.31 25.39 8.62
N MET A 23 -51.97 24.89 9.80
CA MET A 23 -51.37 25.70 10.85
C MET A 23 -49.91 25.33 11.08
N MET A 24 -49.06 26.33 11.23
CA MET A 24 -47.69 26.14 11.70
C MET A 24 -47.50 26.82 13.07
N PRO A 25 -47.18 26.06 14.13
CA PRO A 25 -46.68 26.64 15.37
C PRO A 25 -45.31 27.29 15.12
N HIS A 26 -45.06 28.45 15.71
CA HIS A 26 -43.78 29.15 15.56
C HIS A 26 -43.06 29.30 16.90
N ASN A 27 -41.76 29.56 16.85
CA ASN A 27 -40.98 30.04 18.00
C ASN A 27 -40.15 31.26 17.53
N SER A 28 -39.76 32.15 18.44
CA SER A 28 -38.95 33.35 18.18
C SER A 28 -37.44 33.11 18.31
N ALA A 29 -37.01 31.98 18.89
CA ALA A 29 -35.61 31.59 18.96
C ALA A 29 -35.05 31.18 17.59
N GLN A 30 -33.84 31.65 17.27
CA GLN A 30 -33.13 31.48 15.99
C GLN A 30 -33.01 30.02 15.46
N SER A 31 -33.38 29.00 16.24
CA SER A 31 -33.31 27.58 15.88
C SER A 31 -34.43 27.07 14.95
N ASN A 32 -35.57 27.76 14.80
CA ASN A 32 -36.61 27.37 13.81
C ASN A 32 -36.65 28.25 12.55
N ALA A 33 -35.70 29.18 12.37
CA ALA A 33 -35.67 30.02 11.17
C ALA A 33 -35.71 29.16 9.89
N GLY A 34 -35.01 28.02 9.85
CA GLY A 34 -34.99 27.12 8.70
C GLY A 34 -36.30 26.33 8.46
N TRP A 35 -37.01 25.94 9.52
CA TRP A 35 -38.22 25.11 9.40
C TRP A 35 -39.35 25.90 8.78
N ARG A 36 -39.61 27.09 9.34
CA ARG A 36 -40.61 28.01 8.83
C ARG A 36 -40.23 28.55 7.46
N GLU A 37 -38.96 28.92 7.26
CA GLU A 37 -38.48 29.38 5.95
C GLU A 37 -38.72 28.34 4.85
N GLY A 38 -38.43 27.06 5.13
CA GLY A 38 -38.73 25.97 4.21
C GLY A 38 -40.23 25.83 3.91
N PHE A 39 -41.07 25.80 4.95
CA PHE A 39 -42.52 25.65 4.76
C PHE A 39 -43.15 26.84 4.03
N ASP A 40 -42.82 28.07 4.45
CA ASP A 40 -43.32 29.30 3.85
C ASP A 40 -42.88 29.40 2.37
N PHE A 41 -41.62 29.03 2.07
CA PHE A 41 -41.12 28.93 0.70
C PHE A 41 -41.97 27.95 -0.13
N PHE A 42 -42.15 26.72 0.34
CA PHE A 42 -42.90 25.70 -0.39
C PHE A 42 -44.32 26.17 -0.66
N VAL A 43 -45.03 26.68 0.34
CA VAL A 43 -46.43 27.11 0.17
C VAL A 43 -46.55 28.26 -0.83
N GLN A 44 -45.68 29.27 -0.74
CA GLN A 44 -45.68 30.39 -1.67
C GLN A 44 -45.40 29.92 -3.10
N TRP A 45 -44.35 29.11 -3.28
CA TRP A 45 -43.97 28.58 -4.58
C TRP A 45 -45.06 27.65 -5.15
N PHE A 46 -45.61 26.76 -4.33
CA PHE A 46 -46.63 25.77 -4.70
C PHE A 46 -47.94 26.44 -5.14
N ASN A 47 -48.42 27.41 -4.36
CA ASN A 47 -49.59 28.19 -4.73
C ASN A 47 -49.33 29.02 -5.99
N ALA A 48 -48.09 29.47 -6.23
CA ALA A 48 -47.71 30.14 -7.46
C ALA A 48 -47.74 29.25 -8.71
N GLN A 49 -47.55 27.94 -8.54
CA GLN A 49 -47.75 26.96 -9.59
C GLN A 49 -49.23 26.57 -9.78
N GLY A 50 -50.16 27.18 -9.04
CA GLY A 50 -51.60 26.88 -9.09
C GLY A 50 -52.05 25.77 -8.12
N GLY A 51 -51.18 25.33 -7.20
CA GLY A 51 -51.47 24.29 -6.23
C GLY A 51 -51.52 22.89 -6.85
N PHE A 52 -52.47 22.05 -6.44
CA PHE A 52 -52.69 20.72 -7.03
C PHE A 52 -54.15 20.52 -7.44
N THR A 53 -54.40 19.51 -8.27
CA THR A 53 -55.75 19.11 -8.65
C THR A 53 -56.04 17.71 -8.11
N MET A 54 -57.14 17.54 -7.38
CA MET A 54 -57.52 16.25 -6.82
C MET A 54 -57.93 15.27 -7.91
N SER A 55 -57.43 14.04 -7.85
CA SER A 55 -57.78 12.99 -8.82
C SER A 55 -59.25 12.56 -8.72
N ALA A 56 -59.87 12.72 -7.54
CA ALA A 56 -61.22 12.26 -7.27
C ALA A 56 -62.33 13.12 -7.90
N ASP A 57 -62.12 14.44 -8.02
CA ASP A 57 -63.15 15.38 -8.49
C ASP A 57 -62.66 16.41 -9.52
N GLY A 58 -61.36 16.45 -9.83
CA GLY A 58 -60.76 17.41 -10.74
C GLY A 58 -60.75 18.85 -10.21
N GLN A 59 -61.02 19.07 -8.92
CA GLN A 59 -60.97 20.40 -8.31
C GLN A 59 -59.53 20.79 -7.97
N SER A 60 -59.23 22.07 -8.18
CA SER A 60 -57.93 22.64 -7.83
C SER A 60 -57.93 23.14 -6.39
N TYR A 61 -56.84 22.86 -5.68
CA TYR A 61 -56.64 23.21 -4.28
C TYR A 61 -55.31 23.95 -4.07
N THR A 62 -55.36 24.99 -3.26
CA THR A 62 -54.19 25.73 -2.75
C THR A 62 -54.06 25.57 -1.23
N LEU A 63 -52.89 25.88 -0.68
CA LEU A 63 -52.64 25.82 0.76
C LEU A 63 -52.80 27.20 1.40
N ASP A 64 -53.62 27.30 2.44
CA ASP A 64 -53.76 28.49 3.28
C ASP A 64 -53.05 28.24 4.61
N VAL A 65 -52.06 29.08 4.95
CA VAL A 65 -51.25 28.89 6.15
C VAL A 65 -51.61 29.91 7.20
N VAL A 66 -51.94 29.41 8.38
CA VAL A 66 -52.15 30.20 9.59
C VAL A 66 -50.99 29.96 10.55
N LEU A 67 -50.48 31.04 11.13
CA LEU A 67 -49.51 30.95 12.21
C LEU A 67 -50.23 30.85 13.57
N CYS A 68 -49.73 30.00 14.45
CA CYS A 68 -50.13 30.07 15.85
C CYS A 68 -49.74 31.44 16.43
N GLU A 69 -50.58 32.06 17.24
CA GLU A 69 -50.24 33.33 17.90
C GLU A 69 -49.22 33.17 19.02
N GLU A 70 -49.18 31.98 19.65
CA GLU A 70 -48.26 31.68 20.74
C GLU A 70 -46.90 31.19 20.22
N ALA A 71 -45.84 31.90 20.63
CA ALA A 71 -44.48 31.49 20.35
C ALA A 71 -44.02 30.40 21.33
N LEU A 72 -43.63 29.23 20.81
CA LEU A 72 -43.24 28.03 21.59
C LEU A 72 -41.85 28.12 22.26
N ASP A 73 -41.37 29.32 22.59
CA ASP A 73 -40.00 29.56 23.11
C ASP A 73 -39.80 29.17 24.58
N THR A 74 -40.85 29.28 25.38
CA THR A 74 -40.89 28.98 26.82
C THR A 74 -42.24 28.35 27.14
N ASP A 75 -42.31 27.48 28.16
CA ASP A 75 -43.55 26.83 28.59
C ASP A 75 -44.29 26.12 27.44
N ALA A 76 -43.52 25.48 26.56
CA ALA A 76 -44.02 24.92 25.30
C ALA A 76 -45.24 24.01 25.48
N SER A 77 -45.29 23.22 26.55
CA SER A 77 -46.43 22.34 26.86
C SER A 77 -47.75 23.10 27.04
N THR A 78 -47.72 24.25 27.72
CA THR A 78 -48.91 25.10 27.90
C THR A 78 -49.28 25.82 26.60
N LYS A 79 -48.28 26.33 25.89
CA LYS A 79 -48.49 27.12 24.67
C LYS A 79 -48.96 26.30 23.48
N VAL A 80 -48.51 25.05 23.41
CA VAL A 80 -48.99 24.05 22.44
C VAL A 80 -50.50 23.88 22.54
N GLN A 81 -51.06 23.82 23.76
CA GLN A 81 -52.50 23.70 23.94
C GLN A 81 -53.22 24.95 23.41
N GLY A 82 -52.66 26.15 23.60
CA GLY A 82 -53.14 27.39 23.00
C GLY A 82 -53.19 27.32 21.47
N CYS A 83 -52.10 26.89 20.84
CA CYS A 83 -52.04 26.69 19.38
C CYS A 83 -53.08 25.69 18.88
N VAL A 84 -53.26 24.56 19.56
CA VAL A 84 -54.25 23.55 19.15
C VAL A 84 -55.68 24.06 19.34
N ASN A 85 -55.96 24.80 20.41
CA ASN A 85 -57.27 25.43 20.62
C ASN A 85 -57.56 26.48 19.54
N GLN A 86 -56.54 27.24 19.13
CA GLN A 86 -56.64 28.16 17.98
C GLN A 86 -56.88 27.40 16.67
N ALA A 87 -56.16 26.30 16.44
CA ALA A 87 -56.37 25.46 15.26
C ALA A 87 -57.81 24.94 15.19
N GLN A 88 -58.35 24.53 16.34
CA GLN A 88 -59.73 24.08 16.44
C GLN A 88 -60.74 25.20 16.19
N SER A 89 -60.57 26.37 16.81
CA SER A 89 -61.50 27.50 16.64
C SER A 89 -61.49 28.07 15.22
N GLN A 90 -60.35 27.97 14.54
CA GLN A 90 -60.17 28.45 13.18
C GLN A 90 -60.45 27.39 12.11
N ASN A 91 -60.96 26.22 12.48
CA ASN A 91 -61.27 25.10 11.58
C ASN A 91 -60.09 24.68 10.70
N VAL A 92 -58.88 24.64 11.28
CA VAL A 92 -57.67 24.16 10.61
C VAL A 92 -57.81 22.68 10.26
N ASP A 93 -57.37 22.32 9.06
CA ASP A 93 -57.45 20.97 8.51
C ASP A 93 -56.26 20.10 8.96
N ALA A 94 -55.05 20.66 9.09
CA ALA A 94 -53.89 19.96 9.64
C ALA A 94 -52.85 20.91 10.24
N ILE A 95 -51.98 20.39 11.10
CA ILE A 95 -50.87 21.13 11.71
C ILE A 95 -49.53 20.65 11.13
N ILE A 96 -48.69 21.57 10.67
CA ILE A 96 -47.30 21.29 10.29
C ILE A 96 -46.40 21.71 11.44
N ALA A 97 -45.83 20.73 12.14
CA ALA A 97 -45.15 20.94 13.40
C ALA A 97 -43.65 21.18 13.22
N GLY A 98 -43.28 22.45 13.37
CA GLY A 98 -41.91 22.94 13.34
C GLY A 98 -41.20 22.86 14.69
N THR A 99 -41.16 21.71 15.37
CA THR A 99 -40.57 21.62 16.72
C THR A 99 -39.92 20.26 16.94
N SER A 100 -38.93 20.19 17.83
CA SER A 100 -38.30 18.94 18.28
C SER A 100 -38.58 18.66 19.76
N SER A 101 -38.65 19.69 20.60
CA SER A 101 -38.86 19.60 22.04
C SER A 101 -40.32 19.48 22.45
N ALA A 102 -41.25 19.96 21.63
CA ALA A 102 -42.70 20.00 21.96
C ALA A 102 -43.52 18.98 21.16
N ASN A 103 -42.87 17.99 20.55
CA ASN A 103 -43.54 16.98 19.72
C ASN A 103 -44.60 16.21 20.52
N ASP A 104 -44.24 15.68 21.69
CA ASP A 104 -45.14 14.82 22.47
C ASP A 104 -46.36 15.59 22.98
N ASP A 105 -46.16 16.84 23.45
CA ASP A 105 -47.24 17.72 23.87
C ASP A 105 -48.20 18.05 22.71
N LEU A 106 -47.66 18.36 21.52
CA LEU A 106 -48.48 18.73 20.36
C LEU A 106 -49.33 17.56 19.88
N LYS A 107 -48.75 16.36 19.82
CA LYS A 107 -49.49 15.16 19.44
C LYS A 107 -50.63 14.89 20.41
N ALA A 108 -50.34 14.94 21.71
CA ALA A 108 -51.34 14.71 22.75
C ALA A 108 -52.49 15.74 22.68
N ALA A 109 -52.16 17.03 22.54
CA ALA A 109 -53.15 18.09 22.44
C ALA A 109 -54.00 17.99 21.16
N ALA A 110 -53.36 17.75 20.01
CA ALA A 110 -54.04 17.66 18.71
C ALA A 110 -54.96 16.43 18.59
N GLU A 111 -54.59 15.33 19.25
CA GLU A 111 -55.39 14.10 19.27
C GLU A 111 -56.78 14.33 19.89
N ALA A 112 -56.91 15.21 20.88
CA ALA A 112 -58.20 15.55 21.49
C ALA A 112 -59.24 16.13 20.50
N TYR A 113 -58.78 16.65 19.36
CA TYR A 113 -59.61 17.24 18.32
C TYR A 113 -59.50 16.51 16.97
N ASN A 114 -58.85 15.33 16.95
CA ASN A 114 -58.55 14.55 15.75
C ASN A 114 -57.88 15.41 14.66
N ILE A 115 -56.98 16.32 15.06
CA ILE A 115 -56.27 17.19 14.10
C ILE A 115 -55.03 16.44 13.60
N PRO A 116 -54.95 16.08 12.30
CA PRO A 116 -53.75 15.52 11.71
C PRO A 116 -52.60 16.48 11.89
N ASN A 117 -51.46 15.96 12.33
CA ASN A 117 -50.26 16.75 12.53
C ASN A 117 -49.04 16.04 11.94
N LEU A 118 -48.31 16.75 11.09
CA LEU A 118 -47.10 16.27 10.45
C LEU A 118 -45.92 17.00 11.06
N HIS A 119 -45.07 16.26 11.73
CA HIS A 119 -43.87 16.78 12.35
C HIS A 119 -42.74 16.74 11.34
N CYS A 120 -42.17 17.90 11.02
CA CYS A 120 -40.98 17.96 10.19
C CYS A 120 -39.77 17.30 10.88
N SER A 121 -39.82 17.07 12.20
CA SER A 121 -38.87 16.22 12.92
C SER A 121 -39.44 14.82 13.22
N GLY A 122 -39.24 14.32 14.45
CA GLY A 122 -39.75 13.03 14.87
C GLY A 122 -38.77 11.86 14.81
N GLY A 123 -37.47 12.12 14.82
CA GLY A 123 -36.49 11.03 14.70
C GLY A 123 -36.41 10.10 15.92
N ASN A 124 -37.03 10.43 17.05
CA ASN A 124 -37.05 9.57 18.25
C ASN A 124 -38.11 8.47 18.12
N PRO A 125 -37.73 7.20 17.91
CA PRO A 125 -38.72 6.15 17.73
C PRO A 125 -39.59 5.93 18.96
N MET A 126 -39.08 6.20 20.16
CA MET A 126 -39.80 5.99 21.42
C MET A 126 -40.95 6.98 21.62
N SER A 127 -40.93 8.12 20.93
CA SER A 127 -42.00 9.11 21.00
C SER A 127 -43.24 8.72 20.19
N TRP A 128 -43.16 7.73 19.29
CA TRP A 128 -44.27 7.40 18.39
C TRP A 128 -44.92 6.08 18.77
N THR A 129 -46.18 6.15 19.21
CA THR A 129 -46.96 5.02 19.71
C THR A 129 -48.29 4.95 18.98
N ALA A 130 -49.01 3.83 19.13
CA ALA A 130 -50.35 3.68 18.56
C ALA A 130 -51.42 4.57 19.22
N THR A 131 -51.08 5.36 20.25
CA THR A 131 -52.04 6.18 21.01
C THR A 131 -52.30 7.56 20.42
N THR A 132 -51.52 8.00 19.43
CA THR A 132 -51.72 9.27 18.72
C THR A 132 -51.79 9.04 17.20
N PRO A 133 -52.84 8.35 16.68
CA PRO A 133 -52.94 7.97 15.27
C PRO A 133 -53.04 9.14 14.29
N HIS A 134 -53.29 10.37 14.74
CA HIS A 134 -53.32 11.58 13.90
C HIS A 134 -51.93 12.22 13.71
N ALA A 135 -50.91 11.73 14.40
CA ALA A 135 -49.57 12.29 14.36
C ALA A 135 -48.65 11.50 13.43
N PHE A 136 -47.84 12.20 12.62
CA PHE A 136 -46.87 11.60 11.69
C PHE A 136 -45.49 12.25 11.83
N GLY A 137 -44.44 11.44 11.90
CA GLY A 137 -43.05 11.89 12.01
C GLY A 137 -42.28 11.70 10.72
N LEU A 138 -41.81 12.79 10.09
CA LEU A 138 -41.12 12.73 8.80
C LEU A 138 -39.65 12.33 8.91
N HIS A 139 -38.99 12.67 10.01
CA HIS A 139 -37.64 12.20 10.24
C HIS A 139 -37.61 10.68 10.35
N LEU A 140 -36.65 10.08 9.66
CA LEU A 140 -36.31 8.68 9.86
C LEU A 140 -35.87 8.47 11.30
N PRO A 141 -36.26 7.35 11.92
CA PRO A 141 -35.80 7.02 13.26
C PRO A 141 -34.27 6.99 13.32
N PHE A 142 -33.69 7.69 14.29
CA PHE A 142 -32.23 7.77 14.37
C PHE A 142 -31.48 6.44 14.56
N PRO A 143 -32.06 5.34 15.07
CA PRO A 143 -31.35 4.06 15.08
C PRO A 143 -30.90 3.60 13.70
N TRP A 144 -31.54 4.06 12.62
CA TRP A 144 -31.19 3.68 11.25
C TRP A 144 -29.91 4.35 10.71
N TYR A 145 -29.40 5.39 11.37
CA TYR A 145 -28.24 6.18 10.89
C TYR A 145 -26.98 5.35 10.72
N SER A 146 -26.73 4.45 11.66
CA SER A 146 -25.56 3.58 11.63
C SER A 146 -25.72 2.41 10.65
N ARG A 147 -26.95 2.06 10.26
CA ARG A 147 -27.22 0.82 9.50
C ARG A 147 -26.64 0.86 8.10
N GLY A 148 -26.82 1.96 7.37
CA GLY A 148 -26.28 2.13 6.02
C GLY A 148 -24.76 2.00 5.98
N PRO A 149 -24.02 2.80 6.77
CA PRO A 149 -22.56 2.73 6.83
C PRO A 149 -22.01 1.37 7.29
N ILE A 150 -22.61 0.75 8.31
CA ILE A 150 -22.16 -0.57 8.80
C ILE A 150 -22.40 -1.66 7.73
N ARG A 151 -23.53 -1.62 7.02
CA ARG A 151 -23.77 -2.53 5.89
C ARG A 151 -22.77 -2.31 4.76
N GLN A 152 -22.46 -1.05 4.45
CA GLN A 152 -21.45 -0.72 3.44
C GLN A 152 -20.07 -1.26 3.84
N ALA A 153 -19.68 -1.12 5.11
CA ALA A 153 -18.44 -1.71 5.63
C ALA A 153 -18.39 -3.23 5.45
N ALA A 154 -19.49 -3.93 5.74
CA ALA A 154 -19.58 -5.38 5.55
C ALA A 154 -19.54 -5.79 4.08
N LEU A 155 -20.14 -5.02 3.17
CA LEU A 155 -20.03 -5.22 1.71
C LEU A 155 -18.61 -5.00 1.19
N LEU A 156 -17.82 -4.15 1.85
CA LEU A 156 -16.39 -3.95 1.61
C LEU A 156 -15.51 -4.97 2.37
N GLU A 157 -16.13 -6.01 2.90
CA GLU A 157 -15.51 -7.12 3.61
C GLU A 157 -14.77 -6.75 4.92
N LEU A 158 -15.03 -5.57 5.48
CA LEU A 158 -14.50 -5.18 6.79
C LEU A 158 -15.06 -6.10 7.89
N LYS A 159 -14.22 -6.47 8.85
CA LYS A 159 -14.49 -7.47 9.89
C LYS A 159 -14.54 -6.87 11.29
N THR A 160 -13.71 -5.88 11.61
CA THR A 160 -13.63 -5.33 12.97
C THR A 160 -14.24 -3.93 13.08
N ILE A 161 -14.92 -3.67 14.19
CA ILE A 161 -15.57 -2.38 14.45
C ILE A 161 -15.36 -1.94 15.89
N VAL A 162 -15.08 -0.65 16.08
CA VAL A 162 -15.13 0.03 17.38
C VAL A 162 -16.30 0.99 17.38
N VAL A 163 -17.13 0.93 18.42
CA VAL A 163 -18.25 1.86 18.62
C VAL A 163 -17.94 2.73 19.85
N LEU A 164 -17.97 4.05 19.67
CA LEU A 164 -17.84 5.05 20.73
C LEU A 164 -19.21 5.62 21.06
N ARG A 165 -19.58 5.57 22.33
CA ARG A 165 -20.89 6.00 22.84
C ARG A 165 -20.75 7.18 23.80
N SER A 166 -21.58 8.20 23.58
CA SER A 166 -21.95 9.15 24.63
C SER A 166 -23.09 8.59 25.50
N TYR A 167 -22.98 8.70 26.82
CA TYR A 167 -24.05 8.31 27.75
C TYR A 167 -25.20 9.34 27.83
N GLU A 168 -24.93 10.59 27.46
CA GLU A 168 -25.89 11.69 27.49
C GLU A 168 -27.18 11.29 26.74
N TRP A 169 -28.33 11.46 27.40
CA TRP A 169 -29.60 10.90 26.90
C TRP A 169 -30.00 11.52 25.55
N GLY A 170 -30.46 10.67 24.63
CA GLY A 170 -31.05 11.09 23.36
C GLY A 170 -30.48 10.38 22.14
N PHE A 171 -30.42 11.12 21.03
CA PHE A 171 -29.98 10.68 19.71
C PHE A 171 -28.65 9.88 19.70
N PRO A 172 -27.56 10.32 20.36
CA PRO A 172 -26.25 9.67 20.19
C PRO A 172 -26.19 8.34 20.95
N ARG A 173 -26.71 8.34 22.18
CA ARG A 173 -26.81 7.18 23.06
C ARG A 173 -27.53 6.02 22.39
N ILE A 174 -28.73 6.27 21.85
CA ILE A 174 -29.55 5.22 21.25
C ILE A 174 -28.98 4.79 19.89
N SER A 175 -28.38 5.70 19.13
CA SER A 175 -27.73 5.37 17.85
C SER A 175 -26.49 4.49 18.03
N ALA A 176 -25.77 4.64 19.15
CA ALA A 176 -24.68 3.73 19.53
C ALA A 176 -25.20 2.34 19.94
N VAL A 177 -26.30 2.26 20.70
CA VAL A 177 -26.96 0.98 21.01
C VAL A 177 -27.39 0.27 19.73
N ALA A 178 -28.00 1.00 18.79
CA ALA A 178 -28.39 0.46 17.50
C ALA A 178 -27.19 0.02 16.63
N ALA A 179 -26.07 0.73 16.69
CA ALA A 179 -24.85 0.35 15.98
C ALA A 179 -24.34 -1.05 16.39
N MET A 180 -24.50 -1.44 17.66
CA MET A 180 -24.16 -2.79 18.12
C MET A 180 -25.05 -3.86 17.48
N GLU A 181 -26.37 -3.62 17.39
CA GLU A 181 -27.29 -4.52 16.72
C GLU A 181 -26.96 -4.65 15.22
N TRP A 182 -26.67 -3.54 14.55
CA TRP A 182 -26.30 -3.58 13.13
C TRP A 182 -24.94 -4.24 12.89
N SER A 183 -24.01 -4.14 13.84
CA SER A 183 -22.74 -4.87 13.81
C SER A 183 -23.00 -6.37 13.89
N LEU A 184 -23.90 -6.80 14.78
CA LEU A 184 -24.33 -8.20 14.89
C LEU A 184 -25.03 -8.68 13.61
N GLU A 185 -25.98 -7.91 13.07
CA GLU A 185 -26.67 -8.23 11.80
C GLU A 185 -25.69 -8.37 10.62
N SER A 186 -24.60 -7.60 10.64
CA SER A 186 -23.59 -7.56 9.57
C SER A 186 -22.40 -8.48 9.82
N ALA A 187 -22.48 -9.33 10.86
CA ALA A 187 -21.42 -10.26 11.27
C ALA A 187 -20.05 -9.59 11.51
N MET A 188 -20.05 -8.34 11.97
CA MET A 188 -18.84 -7.63 12.37
C MET A 188 -18.44 -7.99 13.81
N THR A 189 -17.13 -8.11 14.02
CA THR A 189 -16.54 -8.32 15.34
C THR A 189 -16.36 -6.98 16.04
N VAL A 190 -17.13 -6.76 17.11
CA VAL A 190 -16.99 -5.56 17.93
C VAL A 190 -15.76 -5.70 18.84
N ILE A 191 -14.86 -4.73 18.77
CA ILE A 191 -13.75 -4.57 19.72
C ILE A 191 -14.22 -3.64 20.84
N GLY A 192 -14.33 -4.20 22.05
CA GLY A 192 -14.81 -3.49 23.24
C GLY A 192 -13.72 -3.30 24.28
N PRO A 193 -14.05 -2.63 25.41
CA PRO A 193 -13.08 -2.31 26.45
C PRO A 193 -12.53 -3.55 27.15
N THR A 194 -11.23 -3.56 27.44
CA THR A 194 -10.63 -4.57 28.31
C THR A 194 -10.92 -4.29 29.79
N VAL A 195 -10.63 -5.27 30.64
CA VAL A 195 -10.64 -5.09 32.10
C VAL A 195 -9.66 -4.01 32.56
N ALA A 196 -8.49 -3.88 31.90
CA ALA A 196 -7.50 -2.86 32.24
C ALA A 196 -8.04 -1.45 31.97
N TRP A 197 -8.65 -1.24 30.80
CA TRP A 197 -9.32 0.02 30.49
C TRP A 197 -10.46 0.32 31.46
N CYS A 198 -11.29 -0.68 31.80
CA CYS A 198 -12.35 -0.53 32.79
C CYS A 198 -11.82 -0.03 34.14
N ASN A 199 -10.74 -0.65 34.64
CA ASN A 199 -10.14 -0.28 35.92
C ASN A 199 -9.62 1.17 35.92
N GLN A 200 -9.18 1.66 34.76
CA GLN A 200 -8.66 3.02 34.63
C GLN A 200 -9.76 4.07 34.43
N TRP A 201 -10.78 3.75 33.62
CA TRP A 201 -11.68 4.75 33.05
C TRP A 201 -13.16 4.60 33.46
N ALA A 202 -13.57 3.52 34.14
CA ALA A 202 -14.97 3.30 34.47
C ALA A 202 -15.60 4.45 35.28
N ASN A 203 -14.83 5.19 36.06
CA ASN A 203 -15.28 6.38 36.80
C ASN A 203 -15.74 7.55 35.89
N MET A 204 -15.27 7.60 34.65
CA MET A 204 -15.67 8.58 33.62
C MET A 204 -16.88 8.11 32.79
N THR A 205 -17.43 6.95 33.14
CA THR A 205 -18.58 6.34 32.47
C THR A 205 -19.77 6.27 33.44
N THR A 206 -20.90 5.75 32.96
CA THR A 206 -22.06 5.53 33.83
C THR A 206 -22.40 4.06 33.98
N THR A 207 -22.23 3.26 32.92
CA THR A 207 -22.68 1.87 32.89
C THR A 207 -21.56 0.85 32.77
N CYS A 208 -20.33 1.29 32.46
CA CYS A 208 -19.20 0.37 32.34
C CYS A 208 -18.83 -0.22 33.70
N SER A 209 -18.79 -1.55 33.77
CA SER A 209 -18.35 -2.29 34.96
C SER A 209 -17.82 -3.66 34.56
N ILE A 210 -17.01 -4.27 35.42
CA ILE A 210 -16.56 -5.65 35.21
C ILE A 210 -17.72 -6.58 35.55
N ARG A 211 -18.25 -7.25 34.53
CA ARG A 211 -19.31 -8.26 34.65
C ARG A 211 -18.81 -9.57 34.06
N ASN A 212 -18.86 -10.65 34.86
CA ASN A 212 -18.38 -11.99 34.47
C ASN A 212 -16.94 -12.01 33.93
N GLY A 213 -16.04 -11.24 34.55
CA GLY A 213 -14.61 -11.21 34.18
C GLY A 213 -14.27 -10.38 32.94
N ALA A 214 -15.23 -9.68 32.33
CA ALA A 214 -15.01 -8.78 31.21
C ALA A 214 -15.56 -7.37 31.53
N CYS A 215 -14.98 -6.32 30.93
CA CYS A 215 -15.59 -4.99 31.00
C CYS A 215 -16.81 -4.96 30.08
N ARG A 216 -17.94 -4.53 30.61
CA ARG A 216 -19.21 -4.44 29.88
C ARG A 216 -19.82 -3.06 30.11
N CYS A 217 -20.14 -2.37 29.03
CA CYS A 217 -20.82 -1.08 29.01
C CYS A 217 -22.22 -1.24 28.41
N GLY A 218 -23.16 -0.42 28.86
CA GLY A 218 -24.57 -0.49 28.54
C GLY A 218 -25.36 -1.40 29.48
N ALA A 219 -26.68 -1.17 29.52
CA ALA A 219 -27.62 -2.04 30.22
C ALA A 219 -28.43 -2.87 29.21
N GLN A 220 -28.69 -4.14 29.53
CA GLN A 220 -29.48 -5.04 28.66
C GLN A 220 -30.87 -4.47 28.35
N SER A 221 -31.48 -3.78 29.31
CA SER A 221 -32.79 -3.14 29.13
C SER A 221 -32.84 -2.10 28.00
N GLU A 222 -31.71 -1.49 27.62
CA GLU A 222 -31.65 -0.54 26.49
C GLU A 222 -31.81 -1.25 25.15
N PHE A 223 -31.29 -2.47 25.03
CA PHE A 223 -31.43 -3.31 23.84
C PHE A 223 -32.82 -3.93 23.78
N ASP A 224 -33.30 -4.43 24.90
CA ASP A 224 -34.64 -5.05 25.02
C ASP A 224 -35.74 -4.03 24.69
N ALA A 225 -35.61 -2.78 25.16
CA ALA A 225 -36.56 -1.71 24.87
C ALA A 225 -36.69 -1.41 23.36
N MET A 226 -35.65 -1.68 22.59
CA MET A 226 -35.61 -1.51 21.13
C MET A 226 -35.96 -2.80 20.37
N GLY A 227 -36.16 -3.92 21.07
CA GLY A 227 -36.37 -5.24 20.49
C GLY A 227 -35.14 -5.81 19.79
N TYR A 228 -33.95 -5.39 20.21
CA TYR A 228 -32.66 -5.83 19.64
C TYR A 228 -32.19 -7.14 20.26
N LYS A 229 -31.43 -7.93 19.49
CA LYS A 229 -30.97 -9.26 19.90
C LYS A 229 -29.64 -9.23 20.65
N TYR A 230 -28.90 -8.13 20.55
CA TYR A 230 -27.62 -7.95 21.21
C TYR A 230 -27.68 -8.24 22.71
N GLN A 231 -26.70 -8.99 23.22
CA GLN A 231 -26.63 -9.39 24.63
C GLN A 231 -25.50 -8.64 25.34
N ALA A 232 -25.81 -7.49 25.94
CA ALA A 232 -24.85 -6.55 26.52
C ALA A 232 -23.99 -7.15 27.66
N ASP A 233 -24.49 -8.17 28.36
CA ASP A 233 -23.78 -8.78 29.48
C ASP A 233 -22.77 -9.87 29.07
N THR A 234 -22.94 -10.44 27.86
CA THR A 234 -22.14 -11.58 27.39
C THR A 234 -21.33 -11.27 26.13
N MET A 235 -21.72 -10.27 25.35
CA MET A 235 -21.02 -9.84 24.13
C MET A 235 -20.14 -8.60 24.39
N PRO A 236 -19.07 -8.38 23.61
CA PRO A 236 -18.25 -7.16 23.68
C PRO A 236 -19.12 -5.89 23.58
N SER A 237 -18.89 -4.87 24.41
CA SER A 237 -19.67 -3.63 24.37
C SER A 237 -18.95 -2.53 23.60
N PHE A 238 -19.64 -1.43 23.31
CA PHE A 238 -19.01 -0.16 22.94
C PHE A 238 -18.10 0.37 24.06
N TYR A 239 -17.21 1.30 23.72
CA TYR A 239 -16.59 2.20 24.68
C TYR A 239 -17.57 3.33 24.99
N GLU A 240 -17.90 3.53 26.26
CA GLU A 240 -18.83 4.57 26.72
C GLU A 240 -18.08 5.68 27.46
N VAL A 241 -18.58 6.91 27.32
CA VAL A 241 -18.17 8.05 28.13
C VAL A 241 -19.39 8.87 28.55
N GLU A 242 -19.39 9.33 29.80
CA GLU A 242 -20.29 10.40 30.25
C GLU A 242 -19.54 11.72 30.05
N GLU A 243 -19.75 12.36 28.90
CA GLU A 243 -18.90 13.47 28.42
C GLU A 243 -18.82 14.63 29.41
N SER A 244 -19.89 14.89 30.16
CA SER A 244 -19.95 15.88 31.24
C SER A 244 -19.02 15.60 32.42
N LYS A 245 -18.57 14.35 32.62
CA LYS A 245 -17.56 13.98 33.63
C LYS A 245 -16.12 14.17 33.16
N VAL A 246 -15.90 14.24 31.86
CA VAL A 246 -14.56 14.27 31.25
C VAL A 246 -14.16 15.70 30.88
N HIS A 247 -15.09 16.46 30.30
CA HIS A 247 -14.82 17.81 29.85
C HIS A 247 -14.44 18.77 30.98
N GLU A 248 -13.65 19.78 30.62
CA GLU A 248 -13.29 20.87 31.51
C GLU A 248 -14.54 21.70 31.86
N THR A 249 -14.56 22.31 33.05
CA THR A 249 -15.68 23.18 33.46
C THR A 249 -15.88 24.32 32.47
N GLY A 250 -17.12 24.48 31.98
CA GLY A 250 -17.46 25.51 30.99
C GLY A 250 -17.17 25.13 29.54
N PHE A 251 -16.75 23.88 29.28
CA PHE A 251 -16.63 23.37 27.92
C PHE A 251 -18.00 23.30 27.22
N ASP A 252 -18.05 23.82 26.00
CA ASP A 252 -19.22 23.71 25.12
C ASP A 252 -18.89 22.78 23.95
N ASN A 253 -19.55 21.62 23.92
CA ASN A 253 -19.41 20.63 22.85
C ASN A 253 -20.00 21.11 21.50
N ARG A 254 -20.64 22.28 21.47
CA ARG A 254 -21.11 22.97 20.25
C ARG A 254 -20.11 23.96 19.69
N ALA A 255 -19.13 24.36 20.48
CA ALA A 255 -18.13 25.32 20.08
C ALA A 255 -16.93 24.64 19.38
N GLU A 256 -16.00 25.43 18.85
CA GLU A 256 -14.80 24.94 18.16
C GLU A 256 -13.72 24.39 19.13
N PHE A 257 -14.01 24.31 20.42
CA PHE A 257 -13.04 23.92 21.43
C PHE A 257 -12.71 22.42 21.38
N ILE A 258 -11.42 22.11 21.50
CA ILE A 258 -10.91 20.75 21.75
C ILE A 258 -10.60 20.65 23.23
N SER A 259 -11.21 19.69 23.91
CA SER A 259 -11.02 19.30 25.31
C SER A 259 -9.82 18.36 25.42
N PRO A 260 -8.70 18.78 26.05
CA PRO A 260 -7.57 17.90 26.32
C PRO A 260 -7.94 16.64 27.09
N ASN A 261 -8.87 16.73 28.05
CA ASN A 261 -9.31 15.57 28.82
C ASN A 261 -10.06 14.55 27.95
N MET A 262 -10.94 15.02 27.07
CA MET A 262 -11.65 14.13 26.14
C MET A 262 -10.68 13.49 25.15
N VAL A 263 -9.71 14.24 24.65
CA VAL A 263 -8.65 13.70 23.79
C VAL A 263 -7.88 12.60 24.52
N ALA A 264 -7.43 12.85 25.76
CA ALA A 264 -6.69 11.86 26.55
C ALA A 264 -7.52 10.58 26.85
N PHE A 265 -8.82 10.73 27.11
CA PHE A 265 -9.73 9.60 27.28
C PHE A 265 -9.80 8.72 26.03
N ILE A 266 -9.99 9.33 24.84
CA ILE A 266 -10.07 8.60 23.57
C ILE A 266 -8.71 8.03 23.15
N GLU A 267 -7.61 8.72 23.46
CA GLU A 267 -6.27 8.16 23.32
C GLU A 267 -6.09 6.88 24.16
N GLY A 268 -6.66 6.84 25.36
CA GLY A 268 -6.74 5.62 26.18
C GLY A 268 -7.59 4.50 25.56
N VAL A 269 -8.67 4.84 24.84
CA VAL A 269 -9.44 3.87 24.04
C VAL A 269 -8.59 3.31 22.90
N VAL A 270 -7.84 4.16 22.19
CA VAL A 270 -6.94 3.73 21.11
C VAL A 270 -5.87 2.77 21.63
N ASP A 271 -5.23 3.11 22.75
CA ASP A 271 -4.20 2.26 23.36
C ASP A 271 -4.79 0.91 23.81
N ASP A 272 -6.02 0.88 24.33
CA ASP A 272 -6.72 -0.34 24.72
C ASP A 272 -7.10 -1.24 23.53
N VAL A 273 -7.57 -0.65 22.43
CA VAL A 273 -7.85 -1.40 21.19
C VAL A 273 -6.58 -2.04 20.65
N ARG A 274 -5.46 -1.30 20.60
CA ARG A 274 -4.16 -1.82 20.18
C ARG A 274 -3.61 -2.91 21.10
N SER A 275 -3.92 -2.84 22.39
CA SER A 275 -3.52 -3.91 23.33
C SER A 275 -4.15 -5.27 22.98
N GLN A 276 -5.25 -5.26 22.22
CA GLN A 276 -6.00 -6.43 21.79
C GLN A 276 -5.65 -6.90 20.37
N GLY A 277 -4.80 -6.17 19.63
CA GLY A 277 -4.41 -6.53 18.27
C GLY A 277 -4.03 -5.33 17.41
N ALA A 278 -4.61 -5.25 16.21
CA ALA A 278 -4.41 -4.13 15.30
C ALA A 278 -5.52 -3.08 15.46
N ASP A 279 -5.31 -1.91 14.84
CA ASP A 279 -6.35 -0.89 14.73
C ASP A 279 -7.60 -1.45 14.02
N PRO A 280 -8.80 -0.92 14.33
CA PRO A 280 -10.06 -1.46 13.81
C PRO A 280 -10.23 -1.06 12.35
N GLU A 281 -10.91 -1.91 11.59
CA GLU A 281 -11.20 -1.59 10.19
C GLU A 281 -12.29 -0.51 10.06
N MET A 282 -13.25 -0.49 10.99
CA MET A 282 -14.30 0.52 11.07
C MET A 282 -14.36 1.19 12.45
N VAL A 283 -14.57 2.50 12.46
CA VAL A 283 -14.93 3.27 13.65
C VAL A 283 -16.32 3.85 13.49
N VAL A 284 -17.18 3.67 14.50
CA VAL A 284 -18.47 4.35 14.64
C VAL A 284 -18.39 5.29 15.83
N ASN A 285 -18.45 6.59 15.58
CA ASN A 285 -18.31 7.62 16.60
C ASN A 285 -19.63 8.37 16.86
N TRP A 286 -20.24 8.10 18.02
CA TRP A 286 -21.44 8.79 18.51
C TRP A 286 -21.17 9.72 19.70
N LEU A 287 -19.92 10.19 19.84
CA LEU A 287 -19.60 11.24 20.80
C LEU A 287 -20.23 12.56 20.38
N THR A 288 -20.73 13.32 21.33
CA THR A 288 -21.18 14.70 21.13
C THR A 288 -20.00 15.60 20.79
N ALA A 289 -18.88 15.38 21.47
CA ALA A 289 -17.59 15.96 21.17
C ALA A 289 -16.83 15.20 20.06
N ALA A 290 -17.50 14.75 18.99
CA ALA A 290 -16.91 13.89 17.94
C ALA A 290 -15.57 14.38 17.37
N ARG A 291 -15.38 15.70 17.24
CA ARG A 291 -14.11 16.33 16.82
C ARG A 291 -12.92 15.91 17.70
N ASN A 292 -13.14 15.82 19.02
CA ASN A 292 -12.14 15.43 19.99
C ASN A 292 -11.68 13.98 19.76
N GLY A 293 -12.64 13.11 19.41
CA GLY A 293 -12.33 11.74 19.01
C GLY A 293 -11.45 11.68 17.77
N LEU A 294 -11.74 12.49 16.74
CA LEU A 294 -10.91 12.53 15.53
C LEU A 294 -9.51 13.10 15.79
N VAL A 295 -9.39 14.13 16.65
CA VAL A 295 -8.09 14.67 17.09
C VAL A 295 -7.27 13.62 17.83
N ALA A 296 -7.87 12.88 18.76
CA ALA A 296 -7.20 11.79 19.47
C ALA A 296 -6.69 10.71 18.52
N MET A 297 -7.53 10.30 17.55
CA MET A 297 -7.14 9.33 16.52
C MET A 297 -5.99 9.84 15.66
N ARG A 298 -6.00 11.12 15.27
CA ARG A 298 -4.88 11.75 14.55
C ARG A 298 -3.60 11.74 15.37
N ASN A 299 -3.66 12.17 16.63
CA ASN A 299 -2.48 12.24 17.52
C ASN A 299 -1.82 10.87 17.70
N LYS A 300 -2.63 9.81 17.78
CA LYS A 300 -2.17 8.43 17.93
C LYS A 300 -1.93 7.70 16.60
N LYS A 301 -2.15 8.37 15.46
CA LYS A 301 -2.20 7.76 14.13
C LYS A 301 -3.03 6.46 14.13
N PHE A 302 -4.26 6.54 14.65
CA PHE A 302 -5.18 5.41 14.75
C PHE A 302 -5.79 5.12 13.39
N GLU A 303 -5.33 4.06 12.75
CA GLU A 303 -5.62 3.75 11.35
C GLU A 303 -6.93 2.98 11.21
N TYR A 304 -7.88 3.54 10.47
CA TYR A 304 -9.15 2.89 10.13
C TYR A 304 -9.36 2.95 8.61
N LYS A 305 -10.02 1.94 8.05
CA LYS A 305 -10.36 1.91 6.62
C LYS A 305 -11.67 2.66 6.34
N MET A 306 -12.55 2.72 7.33
CA MET A 306 -13.82 3.42 7.26
C MET A 306 -14.14 4.07 8.61
N TYR A 307 -14.56 5.32 8.56
CA TYR A 307 -15.07 6.03 9.71
C TYR A 307 -16.48 6.48 9.43
N PHE A 308 -17.39 6.17 10.34
CA PHE A 308 -18.69 6.79 10.42
C PHE A 308 -18.78 7.56 11.72
N GLY A 309 -19.24 8.80 11.67
CA GLY A 309 -19.57 9.48 12.90
C GLY A 309 -20.67 10.50 12.72
N GLY A 310 -21.46 10.61 13.79
CA GLY A 310 -22.56 11.53 13.90
C GLY A 310 -22.08 12.77 14.63
N PRO A 311 -22.20 13.96 14.05
CA PRO A 311 -21.89 15.18 14.75
C PRO A 311 -23.20 15.72 15.33
N ASN A 312 -23.25 15.74 16.65
CA ASN A 312 -24.46 16.07 17.39
C ASN A 312 -24.85 17.55 17.38
N ASN A 313 -24.14 18.43 16.67
CA ASN A 313 -24.50 19.85 16.61
C ASN A 313 -24.07 20.57 15.32
N ALA A 314 -24.83 21.61 14.98
CA ALA A 314 -24.60 22.54 13.88
C ALA A 314 -23.22 23.20 13.93
N GLY A 315 -22.50 23.24 12.81
CA GLY A 315 -21.27 24.05 12.70
C GLY A 315 -19.94 23.30 12.52
N THR A 316 -19.93 22.06 12.05
CA THR A 316 -18.70 21.48 11.46
C THR A 316 -18.93 21.20 9.98
N LYS A 317 -18.01 21.63 9.10
CA LYS A 317 -18.12 21.43 7.64
C LYS A 317 -18.26 19.95 7.25
N TRP A 318 -17.84 19.05 8.12
CA TRP A 318 -17.94 17.59 7.98
C TRP A 318 -19.41 17.07 8.03
N ASN A 319 -20.38 17.93 8.38
CA ASN A 319 -21.75 17.57 8.72
C ASN A 319 -22.81 18.02 7.71
N GLY A 320 -22.42 18.61 6.57
CA GLY A 320 -23.39 19.27 5.67
C GLY A 320 -24.05 20.51 6.29
N TYR A 321 -23.51 21.07 7.38
CA TYR A 321 -23.94 22.38 7.89
C TYR A 321 -23.20 23.45 7.09
N GLU A 322 -23.81 23.87 6.00
CA GLU A 322 -23.40 25.06 5.26
C GLU A 322 -23.59 26.29 6.15
N SER A 323 -22.52 27.07 6.30
CA SER A 323 -22.44 28.31 7.06
C SER A 323 -22.62 28.15 8.57
N TYR A 324 -21.53 28.29 9.31
CA TYR A 324 -21.37 29.21 10.44
C TYR A 324 -19.94 29.00 10.95
N TRP A 325 -19.28 30.11 11.34
CA TRP A 325 -17.94 30.17 11.96
C TRP A 325 -16.74 30.24 11.00
N ASN A 326 -16.47 31.46 10.56
CA ASN A 326 -15.13 31.95 10.21
C ASN A 326 -14.62 32.72 11.44
N ASN A 327 -13.94 32.06 12.37
CA ASN A 327 -13.08 32.80 13.30
C ASN A 327 -11.97 31.86 13.80
N GLY A 328 -10.80 32.00 13.20
CA GLY A 328 -9.70 31.06 13.35
C GLY A 328 -9.36 30.71 14.80
N THR A 329 -9.60 29.45 15.17
CA THR A 329 -8.74 28.61 16.03
C THR A 329 -9.02 27.13 15.73
N THR A 330 -7.96 26.35 15.42
CA THR A 330 -7.93 24.86 15.37
C THR A 330 -9.19 24.11 14.90
N ALA A 331 -9.76 24.51 13.77
CA ALA A 331 -10.75 23.67 13.08
C ALA A 331 -10.03 22.51 12.37
N LEU A 332 -10.59 21.30 12.48
CA LEU A 332 -10.11 20.16 11.68
C LEU A 332 -10.18 20.55 10.19
N GLY A 333 -9.08 20.34 9.47
CA GLY A 333 -9.01 20.57 8.03
C GLY A 333 -9.84 19.53 7.26
N PRO A 334 -10.26 19.83 6.02
CA PRO A 334 -10.95 18.86 5.17
C PRO A 334 -10.12 17.57 4.99
N ASP A 335 -8.80 17.70 4.93
CA ASP A 335 -7.86 16.58 4.78
C ASP A 335 -7.96 15.58 5.95
N GLU A 336 -8.21 16.06 7.18
CA GLU A 336 -8.27 15.21 8.37
C GLU A 336 -9.54 14.37 8.44
N ALA A 337 -10.59 14.78 7.73
CA ALA A 337 -11.85 14.08 7.63
C ALA A 337 -12.09 13.50 6.23
N LEU A 338 -11.08 13.51 5.35
CA LEU A 338 -11.22 13.06 3.97
C LEU A 338 -11.76 11.62 3.92
N TYR A 339 -12.82 11.43 3.15
CA TYR A 339 -13.60 10.19 3.01
C TYR A 339 -14.27 9.67 4.28
N ASN A 340 -14.19 10.38 5.42
CA ASN A 340 -15.00 10.03 6.58
C ASN A 340 -16.48 10.21 6.24
N VAL A 341 -17.28 9.27 6.69
CA VAL A 341 -18.72 9.21 6.42
C VAL A 341 -19.48 9.93 7.53
N GLY A 342 -20.21 10.98 7.14
CA GLY A 342 -21.26 11.59 7.95
C GLY A 342 -22.63 11.03 7.61
N GLY A 343 -23.67 11.47 8.31
CA GLY A 343 -25.02 11.06 7.98
C GLY A 343 -26.10 11.91 8.61
N GLY A 344 -27.25 11.93 7.95
CA GLY A 344 -28.38 12.76 8.35
C GLY A 344 -29.68 12.40 7.65
N GLN A 345 -30.66 13.26 7.86
CA GLN A 345 -31.96 13.11 7.23
C GLN A 345 -31.89 13.45 5.74
N TRP A 346 -31.19 14.53 5.37
CA TRP A 346 -31.29 15.11 4.03
C TRP A 346 -30.03 15.91 3.66
N HIS A 347 -29.72 16.00 2.37
CA HIS A 347 -28.63 16.81 1.83
C HIS A 347 -29.06 17.42 0.48
N TYR A 348 -28.72 18.67 0.19
CA TYR A 348 -29.24 19.39 -0.99
C TYR A 348 -28.76 18.83 -2.34
N GLU A 349 -27.63 18.12 -2.35
CA GLU A 349 -27.19 17.37 -3.54
C GLU A 349 -27.83 15.98 -3.71
N MET A 350 -28.69 15.50 -2.79
CA MET A 350 -29.21 14.13 -2.87
C MET A 350 -30.12 13.92 -4.09
N GLY A 351 -29.99 12.75 -4.74
CA GLY A 351 -30.57 12.46 -6.06
C GLY A 351 -32.01 11.97 -6.10
N PHE A 352 -32.93 12.57 -5.34
CA PHE A 352 -34.35 12.16 -5.33
C PHE A 352 -35.26 13.05 -6.17
N SER A 353 -36.40 12.50 -6.58
CA SER A 353 -37.46 13.21 -7.32
C SER A 353 -38.66 13.55 -6.45
N ASP A 354 -39.49 14.51 -6.89
CA ASP A 354 -40.74 14.85 -6.20
C ASP A 354 -41.83 15.25 -7.21
N PRO A 355 -43.12 15.15 -6.83
CA PRO A 355 -44.23 15.37 -7.76
C PRO A 355 -44.40 16.83 -8.22
N TYR A 356 -43.79 17.80 -7.55
CA TYR A 356 -44.01 19.22 -7.83
C TYR A 356 -42.78 19.91 -8.41
N PHE A 357 -41.61 19.82 -7.77
CA PHE A 357 -40.40 20.42 -8.33
C PHE A 357 -39.75 19.51 -9.39
N GLY A 358 -40.05 18.21 -9.38
CA GLY A 358 -39.52 17.20 -10.30
C GLY A 358 -38.18 16.62 -9.86
N SER A 359 -37.35 17.38 -9.16
CA SER A 359 -36.11 16.90 -8.53
C SER A 359 -35.66 17.77 -7.36
N THR A 360 -34.86 17.19 -6.48
CA THR A 360 -34.17 17.94 -5.41
C THR A 360 -33.39 19.13 -5.97
N GLN A 361 -32.67 18.96 -7.09
CA GLN A 361 -31.86 20.02 -7.69
C GLN A 361 -32.72 21.15 -8.27
N ALA A 362 -33.91 20.83 -8.81
CA ALA A 362 -34.86 21.84 -9.26
C ALA A 362 -35.44 22.63 -8.08
N MET A 363 -35.79 21.95 -6.98
CA MET A 363 -36.22 22.60 -5.74
C MET A 363 -35.12 23.52 -5.18
N VAL A 364 -33.88 23.03 -5.07
CA VAL A 364 -32.74 23.80 -4.56
C VAL A 364 -32.49 25.03 -5.42
N SER A 365 -32.58 24.89 -6.75
CA SER A 365 -32.45 26.02 -7.68
C SER A 365 -33.53 27.08 -7.47
N ALA A 366 -34.79 26.66 -7.28
CA ALA A 366 -35.91 27.56 -7.00
C ALA A 366 -35.75 28.26 -5.64
N TYR A 367 -35.32 27.51 -4.61
CA TYR A 367 -35.06 28.02 -3.27
C TYR A 367 -33.94 29.07 -3.28
N TYR A 368 -32.82 28.75 -3.92
CA TYR A 368 -31.67 29.64 -4.04
C TYR A 368 -32.01 30.91 -4.82
N ALA A 369 -32.81 30.80 -5.89
CA ALA A 369 -33.25 31.97 -6.66
C ALA A 369 -34.09 32.95 -5.82
N GLN A 370 -34.84 32.46 -4.83
CA GLN A 370 -35.67 33.29 -3.97
C GLN A 370 -34.94 33.81 -2.72
N LEU A 371 -34.08 32.99 -2.11
CA LEU A 371 -33.50 33.24 -0.79
C LEU A 371 -31.97 33.42 -0.78
N GLY A 372 -31.29 33.17 -1.90
CA GLY A 372 -29.84 33.38 -2.05
C GLY A 372 -28.96 32.39 -1.25
N LYS A 373 -29.53 31.26 -0.82
CA LYS A 373 -28.85 30.21 -0.05
C LYS A 373 -29.50 28.84 -0.32
N ASN A 374 -28.81 27.75 -0.01
CA ASN A 374 -29.41 26.42 -0.05
C ASN A 374 -30.35 26.21 1.15
N PRO A 375 -31.39 25.35 1.01
CA PRO A 375 -32.25 24.99 2.12
C PRO A 375 -31.51 24.12 3.15
N THR A 376 -31.87 24.27 4.42
CA THR A 376 -31.40 23.37 5.48
C THR A 376 -32.17 22.05 5.44
N TYR A 377 -31.65 21.01 6.09
CA TYR A 377 -32.37 19.73 6.19
C TYR A 377 -33.74 19.91 6.90
N ASP A 378 -33.82 20.78 7.91
CA ASP A 378 -35.08 21.08 8.61
C ASP A 378 -36.08 21.78 7.68
N GLY A 379 -35.59 22.71 6.85
CA GLY A 379 -36.42 23.38 5.85
C GLY A 379 -36.94 22.39 4.81
N ALA A 380 -36.07 21.53 4.27
CA ALA A 380 -36.46 20.45 3.37
C ALA A 380 -37.48 19.49 4.00
N ALA A 381 -37.36 19.20 5.30
CA ALA A 381 -38.31 18.37 6.02
C ALA A 381 -39.70 19.00 6.10
N CYS A 382 -39.78 20.32 6.36
CA CYS A 382 -41.07 21.00 6.37
C CYS A 382 -41.67 21.21 4.98
N MET A 383 -40.84 21.40 3.94
CA MET A 383 -41.31 21.31 2.55
C MET A 383 -41.93 19.95 2.29
N ALA A 384 -41.26 18.87 2.71
CA ALA A 384 -41.75 17.51 2.58
C ALA A 384 -43.08 17.28 3.34
N ALA A 385 -43.31 17.96 4.45
CA ALA A 385 -44.59 17.91 5.17
C ALA A 385 -45.74 18.50 4.35
N GLY A 386 -45.51 19.66 3.72
CA GLY A 386 -46.47 20.25 2.80
C GLY A 386 -46.71 19.36 1.57
N ILE A 387 -45.65 18.74 1.05
CA ILE A 387 -45.73 17.77 -0.05
C ILE A 387 -46.54 16.55 0.37
N ALA A 388 -46.31 15.98 1.55
CA ALA A 388 -47.03 14.80 2.04
C ALA A 388 -48.54 15.05 2.13
N VAL A 389 -48.97 16.21 2.66
CA VAL A 389 -50.39 16.56 2.72
C VAL A 389 -50.99 16.72 1.33
N SER A 390 -50.37 17.56 0.50
CA SER A 390 -50.91 17.88 -0.83
C SER A 390 -50.89 16.66 -1.76
N PHE A 391 -49.78 15.93 -1.80
CA PHE A 391 -49.60 14.79 -2.70
C PHE A 391 -50.39 13.57 -2.24
N GLY A 392 -50.46 13.36 -0.93
CA GLY A 392 -51.33 12.33 -0.34
C GLY A 392 -52.77 12.54 -0.78
N LEU A 393 -53.31 13.74 -0.60
CA LEU A 393 -54.66 14.08 -1.06
C LEU A 393 -54.81 13.99 -2.58
N GLN A 394 -53.84 14.50 -3.34
CA GLN A 394 -53.87 14.46 -4.80
C GLN A 394 -54.03 13.03 -5.33
N LYS A 395 -53.25 12.10 -4.76
CA LYS A 395 -53.11 10.74 -5.27
C LYS A 395 -54.07 9.75 -4.64
N TYR A 396 -54.31 9.86 -3.33
CA TYR A 396 -55.06 8.89 -2.54
C TYR A 396 -56.34 9.46 -1.93
N GLY A 397 -56.51 10.79 -1.96
CA GLY A 397 -57.63 11.47 -1.33
C GLY A 397 -58.95 11.36 -2.09
N GLN A 398 -60.06 11.42 -1.35
CA GLN A 398 -61.42 11.61 -1.85
C GLN A 398 -61.80 13.09 -1.92
N SER A 399 -62.79 13.44 -2.75
CA SER A 399 -63.27 14.83 -2.89
C SER A 399 -63.57 15.47 -1.52
N LEU A 400 -62.97 16.62 -1.24
CA LEU A 400 -63.20 17.34 0.01
C LEU A 400 -64.46 18.24 -0.04
N LEU A 401 -65.12 18.32 -1.19
CA LEU A 401 -66.29 19.17 -1.38
C LEU A 401 -67.46 18.74 -0.51
N GLY A 402 -68.02 19.67 0.26
CA GLY A 402 -69.14 19.42 1.16
C GLY A 402 -68.79 18.63 2.44
N MET A 403 -67.51 18.30 2.65
CA MET A 403 -67.07 17.64 3.88
C MET A 403 -67.01 18.62 5.06
N THR A 404 -67.42 18.13 6.24
CA THR A 404 -67.15 18.78 7.53
C THR A 404 -65.65 18.82 7.82
N VAL A 405 -65.23 19.69 8.74
CA VAL A 405 -63.82 19.79 9.16
C VAL A 405 -63.28 18.44 9.67
N ALA A 406 -64.08 17.71 10.46
CA ALA A 406 -63.71 16.40 10.97
C ALA A 406 -63.52 15.36 9.85
N GLN A 407 -64.35 15.39 8.81
CA GLN A 407 -64.20 14.50 7.66
C GLN A 407 -62.96 14.84 6.83
N ARG A 408 -62.68 16.13 6.60
CA ARG A 408 -61.47 16.56 5.89
C ARG A 408 -60.19 16.17 6.64
N ARG A 409 -60.20 16.32 7.96
CA ARG A 409 -59.11 15.88 8.84
C ARG A 409 -58.85 14.38 8.72
N GLU A 410 -59.90 13.58 8.78
CA GLU A 410 -59.76 12.12 8.62
C GLU A 410 -59.25 11.75 7.23
N GLU A 411 -59.71 12.44 6.18
CA GLU A 411 -59.22 12.23 4.81
C GLU A 411 -57.73 12.57 4.66
N ILE A 412 -57.27 13.67 5.27
CA ILE A 412 -55.83 14.00 5.33
C ILE A 412 -55.06 12.90 6.07
N ARG A 413 -55.56 12.44 7.22
CA ARG A 413 -54.90 11.38 8.00
C ARG A 413 -54.74 10.10 7.17
N ILE A 414 -55.80 9.65 6.50
CA ILE A 414 -55.81 8.44 5.68
C ILE A 414 -54.87 8.60 4.48
N SER A 415 -55.00 9.70 3.74
CA SER A 415 -54.22 9.93 2.52
C SER A 415 -52.72 10.07 2.80
N VAL A 416 -52.33 10.79 3.86
CA VAL A 416 -50.93 10.87 4.33
C VAL A 416 -50.43 9.51 4.80
N GLY A 417 -51.22 8.78 5.60
CA GLY A 417 -50.84 7.44 6.07
C GLY A 417 -50.72 6.39 4.96
N THR A 418 -51.31 6.64 3.80
CA THR A 418 -51.27 5.76 2.61
C THR A 418 -50.04 5.99 1.74
N LEU A 419 -49.32 7.10 1.93
CA LEU A 419 -48.12 7.42 1.16
C LEU A 419 -47.12 6.25 1.19
N ASN A 420 -46.65 5.90 0.01
CA ASN A 420 -45.54 4.98 -0.21
C ASN A 420 -44.84 5.42 -1.50
N ASP A 421 -44.39 6.67 -1.48
CA ASP A 421 -43.99 7.39 -2.69
C ASP A 421 -42.71 8.19 -2.49
N GLU A 422 -41.96 8.35 -3.57
CA GLU A 422 -40.77 9.19 -3.58
C GLU A 422 -41.14 10.68 -3.56
N THR A 423 -40.41 11.43 -2.75
CA THR A 423 -40.49 12.89 -2.64
C THR A 423 -39.06 13.46 -2.62
N LEU A 424 -38.92 14.78 -2.63
CA LEU A 424 -37.61 15.45 -2.47
C LEU A 424 -36.95 15.14 -1.14
N TYR A 425 -37.67 14.50 -0.21
CA TYR A 425 -37.17 14.01 1.06
C TYR A 425 -36.87 12.50 1.04
N GLY A 426 -36.85 11.89 -0.15
CA GLY A 426 -36.83 10.47 -0.43
C GLY A 426 -38.20 9.80 -0.27
N MET A 427 -38.21 8.46 -0.28
CA MET A 427 -39.42 7.66 -0.08
C MET A 427 -40.07 7.99 1.27
N VAL A 428 -41.29 8.56 1.23
CA VAL A 428 -42.12 8.81 2.41
C VAL A 428 -43.12 7.67 2.51
N ARG A 429 -42.93 6.86 3.56
CA ARG A 429 -43.86 5.80 3.93
C ARG A 429 -43.92 5.71 5.43
N PHE A 430 -45.12 5.72 5.98
CA PHE A 430 -45.32 5.62 7.41
C PHE A 430 -45.55 4.17 7.86
N ASN A 431 -44.88 3.77 8.93
CA ASN A 431 -45.13 2.48 9.56
C ASN A 431 -46.41 2.53 10.43
N ARG A 432 -46.74 1.41 11.10
CA ARG A 432 -47.91 1.34 12.00
C ARG A 432 -47.90 2.30 13.19
N PHE A 433 -46.76 2.92 13.48
CA PHE A 433 -46.59 3.93 14.52
C PHE A 433 -46.49 5.34 13.93
N ASN A 434 -46.82 5.49 12.65
CA ASN A 434 -46.74 6.73 11.89
C ASN A 434 -45.34 7.36 11.84
N GLN A 435 -44.29 6.52 11.88
CA GLN A 435 -42.91 6.94 11.66
C GLN A 435 -42.54 6.73 10.20
N ASN A 436 -41.86 7.71 9.60
CA ASN A 436 -41.31 7.52 8.27
C ASN A 436 -40.25 6.39 8.27
N ASN A 437 -40.48 5.36 7.47
CA ASN A 437 -39.59 4.22 7.27
C ASN A 437 -39.47 3.85 5.78
N GLY A 438 -39.76 4.80 4.89
CA GLY A 438 -39.74 4.58 3.44
C GLY A 438 -38.34 4.39 2.88
N ARG A 439 -37.31 4.94 3.53
CA ARG A 439 -35.91 4.86 3.09
C ARG A 439 -34.94 4.74 4.26
N LEU A 440 -33.67 4.56 3.93
CA LEU A 440 -32.55 4.75 4.84
C LEU A 440 -32.11 6.21 4.90
N THR A 441 -31.29 6.51 5.90
CA THR A 441 -30.65 7.81 6.08
C THR A 441 -29.68 8.09 4.96
N VAL A 442 -29.50 9.36 4.62
CA VAL A 442 -28.49 9.76 3.64
C VAL A 442 -27.15 9.90 4.36
N ASN A 443 -26.11 9.29 3.80
CA ASN A 443 -24.75 9.44 4.26
C ASN A 443 -23.91 10.14 3.18
N TRP A 444 -23.06 11.05 3.62
CA TRP A 444 -22.18 11.82 2.75
C TRP A 444 -20.73 11.64 3.18
N GLN A 445 -19.81 11.89 2.26
CA GLN A 445 -18.36 11.92 2.53
C GLN A 445 -17.81 13.31 2.31
N VAL A 446 -16.78 13.66 3.08
CA VAL A 446 -15.89 14.77 2.74
C VAL A 446 -15.00 14.34 1.59
N LEU A 447 -14.93 15.17 0.56
CA LEU A 447 -14.23 14.90 -0.68
C LEU A 447 -13.02 15.82 -0.86
N GLU A 448 -12.30 15.56 -1.94
CA GLU A 448 -11.01 16.15 -2.29
C GLU A 448 -11.08 17.68 -2.49
N ASP A 449 -12.26 18.21 -2.81
CA ASP A 449 -12.53 19.64 -2.92
C ASP A 449 -12.92 20.30 -1.59
N GLY A 450 -12.90 19.54 -0.50
CA GLY A 450 -13.30 19.96 0.84
C GLY A 450 -14.82 20.06 1.05
N GLY A 451 -15.62 19.69 0.04
CA GLY A 451 -17.09 19.65 0.13
C GLY A 451 -17.61 18.32 0.67
N THR A 452 -18.90 18.29 1.02
CA THR A 452 -19.61 17.04 1.37
C THR A 452 -20.58 16.66 0.28
N ARG A 453 -20.62 15.38 -0.10
CA ARG A 453 -21.60 14.88 -1.08
C ARG A 453 -22.23 13.57 -0.64
N PRO A 454 -23.54 13.37 -0.88
CA PRO A 454 -24.22 12.10 -0.65
C PRO A 454 -23.57 10.97 -1.43
N VAL A 455 -23.28 9.89 -0.73
CA VAL A 455 -22.67 8.66 -1.28
C VAL A 455 -23.46 7.41 -0.94
N LEU A 456 -24.32 7.46 0.09
CA LEU A 456 -25.24 6.38 0.44
C LEU A 456 -26.62 6.95 0.82
N PRO A 457 -27.69 6.17 0.63
CA PRO A 457 -27.70 4.93 -0.13
C PRO A 457 -27.49 5.20 -1.64
N PRO A 458 -27.08 4.21 -2.47
CA PRO A 458 -26.74 4.43 -3.87
C PRO A 458 -27.83 5.14 -4.69
N GLU A 459 -29.10 4.89 -4.38
CA GLU A 459 -30.26 5.55 -5.00
C GLU A 459 -30.36 7.06 -4.71
N ALA A 460 -29.75 7.53 -3.63
CA ALA A 460 -29.73 8.93 -3.23
C ALA A 460 -28.38 9.63 -3.53
N ALA A 461 -27.39 8.87 -3.99
CA ALA A 461 -26.01 9.30 -4.08
C ALA A 461 -25.81 10.35 -5.18
N ALA A 462 -25.16 11.45 -4.85
CA ALA A 462 -24.73 12.46 -5.80
C ALA A 462 -23.40 12.07 -6.48
N THR A 463 -22.62 11.23 -5.80
CA THR A 463 -21.31 10.77 -6.27
C THR A 463 -20.99 9.38 -5.71
N GLN A 464 -19.99 8.73 -6.27
CA GLN A 464 -19.56 7.41 -5.84
C GLN A 464 -18.89 7.45 -4.46
N PHE A 465 -19.15 6.42 -3.66
CA PHE A 465 -18.48 6.18 -2.39
C PHE A 465 -16.97 6.04 -2.58
N ARG A 466 -16.18 6.73 -1.75
CA ARG A 466 -14.71 6.73 -1.73
C ARG A 466 -14.19 5.80 -0.64
N PHE A 467 -13.24 4.93 -0.96
CA PHE A 467 -12.70 3.93 -0.05
C PHE A 467 -11.30 3.45 -0.50
N PRO A 468 -10.39 3.09 0.43
CA PRO A 468 -10.48 3.31 1.88
C PRO A 468 -10.25 4.77 2.26
N SER A 469 -10.60 5.14 3.49
CA SER A 469 -10.11 6.38 4.09
C SER A 469 -8.57 6.40 4.03
N PRO A 470 -7.91 7.51 3.63
CA PRO A 470 -6.45 7.56 3.60
C PRO A 470 -5.85 7.43 4.99
N THR A 471 -4.63 6.91 5.10
CA THR A 471 -3.91 6.90 6.37
C THR A 471 -3.64 8.31 6.88
N TRP A 472 -3.39 8.46 8.19
CA TRP A 472 -3.07 9.79 8.75
C TRP A 472 -1.84 10.42 8.10
N ASP A 473 -0.83 9.59 7.81
CA ASP A 473 0.37 10.04 7.10
C ASP A 473 0.08 10.42 5.64
N ALA A 474 -0.84 9.74 4.95
CA ALA A 474 -1.24 10.18 3.61
C ALA A 474 -2.01 11.51 3.63
N ARG A 475 -2.86 11.75 4.64
CA ARG A 475 -3.62 13.01 4.81
C ARG A 475 -2.69 14.19 5.09
N LEU A 476 -1.78 14.02 6.03
CA LEU A 476 -0.95 15.11 6.57
C LEU A 476 0.39 15.24 5.84
N GLY A 477 0.78 14.24 5.06
CA GLY A 477 2.00 14.22 4.29
C GLY A 477 2.90 13.05 4.66
N CYS A 478 3.29 12.27 3.66
CA CYS A 478 4.11 11.09 3.88
C CYS A 478 5.46 11.43 4.51
N PRO A 479 5.88 10.72 5.58
CA PRO A 479 7.15 10.98 6.24
C PRO A 479 8.34 10.77 5.30
N ALA A 480 9.49 11.32 5.67
CA ALA A 480 10.74 11.08 4.94
C ALA A 480 11.00 9.57 4.79
N GLY A 481 11.61 9.18 3.66
CA GLY A 481 11.76 7.78 3.25
C GLY A 481 10.50 7.15 2.65
N THR A 482 9.37 7.87 2.59
CA THR A 482 8.14 7.40 1.93
C THR A 482 7.62 8.45 0.95
N TYR A 483 6.74 8.03 0.05
CA TYR A 483 6.09 8.89 -0.93
C TYR A 483 4.62 8.52 -1.11
N ALA A 484 3.85 9.47 -1.59
CA ALA A 484 2.46 9.29 -1.98
C ALA A 484 2.38 8.77 -3.41
N ASP A 485 2.15 7.46 -3.55
CA ASP A 485 1.89 6.73 -4.79
C ASP A 485 0.44 6.97 -5.27
N GLY A 486 0.23 7.05 -6.59
CA GLY A 486 -1.10 7.23 -7.18
C GLY A 486 -1.54 6.14 -8.16
N VAL A 487 -2.56 5.38 -7.76
CA VAL A 487 -3.44 4.60 -8.66
C VAL A 487 -4.87 5.19 -8.70
N LEU A 488 -5.28 5.93 -7.66
CA LEU A 488 -6.55 6.65 -7.54
C LEU A 488 -6.31 8.17 -7.60
N GLN A 489 -7.34 9.01 -7.67
CA GLN A 489 -7.19 10.49 -7.68
C GLN A 489 -6.54 11.06 -6.39
N VAL A 490 -6.46 10.27 -5.32
CA VAL A 490 -5.84 10.62 -4.02
C VAL A 490 -5.02 9.44 -3.49
N PRO A 491 -3.82 9.68 -2.92
CA PRO A 491 -3.03 8.64 -2.25
C PRO A 491 -3.75 8.17 -0.97
N THR A 492 -3.97 6.86 -0.84
CA THR A 492 -4.63 6.29 0.36
C THR A 492 -3.64 5.83 1.43
N GLN A 493 -2.35 5.71 1.10
CA GLN A 493 -1.28 5.33 2.01
C GLN A 493 0.07 5.84 1.51
N CYS A 494 1.05 5.87 2.39
CA CYS A 494 2.43 6.19 2.04
C CYS A 494 3.20 4.92 1.68
N THR A 495 3.87 4.94 0.54
CA THR A 495 4.68 3.82 0.05
C THR A 495 6.15 4.09 0.38
N PRO A 496 6.91 3.12 0.95
CA PRO A 496 8.35 3.26 1.14
C PRO A 496 9.05 3.58 -0.18
N CYS A 497 10.06 4.45 -0.16
CA CYS A 497 10.88 4.71 -1.35
C CYS A 497 11.43 3.38 -1.88
N PRO A 498 11.27 3.07 -3.18
CA PRO A 498 11.78 1.82 -3.73
C PRO A 498 13.30 1.81 -3.74
N GLU A 499 13.89 0.64 -4.01
CA GLU A 499 15.33 0.54 -4.18
C GLU A 499 15.84 1.56 -5.23
N GLY A 500 17.03 2.06 -4.98
CA GLY A 500 17.66 3.11 -5.76
C GLY A 500 17.13 4.52 -5.55
N ARG A 501 16.16 4.70 -4.63
CA ARG A 501 15.59 6.02 -4.34
C ARG A 501 15.56 6.33 -2.85
N ALA A 502 15.68 7.61 -2.54
CA ALA A 502 15.58 8.11 -1.17
C ALA A 502 14.83 9.44 -1.14
N ARG A 503 14.43 9.85 0.07
CA ARG A 503 13.81 11.15 0.27
C ARG A 503 13.99 11.63 1.70
N SER A 504 14.67 12.75 1.88
CA SER A 504 15.05 13.27 3.21
C SER A 504 13.99 14.16 3.85
N VAL A 505 13.00 14.61 3.07
CA VAL A 505 11.95 15.53 3.52
C VAL A 505 10.56 14.90 3.40
N PRO A 506 9.62 15.19 4.32
CA PRO A 506 8.23 14.76 4.18
C PRO A 506 7.54 15.32 2.92
N SER A 507 6.50 14.64 2.44
CA SER A 507 5.67 15.12 1.31
C SER A 507 4.56 16.03 1.82
N PRO A 508 4.08 16.98 1.00
CA PRO A 508 2.99 17.84 1.41
C PRO A 508 1.64 17.14 1.22
N GLY A 509 1.03 16.71 2.34
CA GLY A 509 -0.37 16.24 2.39
C GLY A 509 -0.75 15.21 1.33
N LEU A 510 -1.95 15.36 0.79
CA LEU A 510 -2.60 14.49 -0.20
C LEU A 510 -2.01 14.57 -1.63
N ASN A 511 -0.88 15.27 -1.83
CA ASN A 511 -0.29 15.40 -3.16
C ASN A 511 0.57 14.20 -3.52
N PHE A 512 0.42 13.70 -4.76
CA PHE A 512 1.35 12.72 -5.30
C PHE A 512 2.77 13.24 -5.30
N THR A 513 3.68 12.40 -4.83
CA THR A 513 5.10 12.71 -4.77
C THR A 513 5.91 11.52 -5.27
N GLN A 514 7.20 11.74 -5.53
CA GLN A 514 8.12 10.67 -5.91
C GLN A 514 9.38 10.79 -5.07
N CYS A 515 10.08 9.67 -4.90
CA CYS A 515 11.41 9.67 -4.29
C CYS A 515 12.48 10.02 -5.32
N ASP A 516 13.54 10.67 -4.86
CA ASP A 516 14.66 11.10 -5.69
C ASP A 516 15.57 9.91 -6.00
N ILE A 517 16.07 9.82 -7.24
CA ILE A 517 17.04 8.79 -7.63
C ILE A 517 18.37 9.06 -6.92
N CYS A 518 19.01 8.00 -6.41
CA CYS A 518 20.30 8.16 -5.76
C CYS A 518 21.38 8.65 -6.74
N PRO A 519 22.14 9.71 -6.38
CA PRO A 519 23.17 10.27 -7.24
C PRO A 519 24.39 9.35 -7.36
N MET A 520 25.22 9.60 -8.37
CA MET A 520 26.44 8.82 -8.66
C MET A 520 27.28 8.53 -7.41
N GLY A 521 27.62 7.26 -7.19
CA GLY A 521 28.43 6.81 -6.04
C GLY A 521 27.65 6.59 -4.74
N PHE A 522 26.36 6.95 -4.73
CA PHE A 522 25.43 6.72 -3.63
C PHE A 522 24.27 5.84 -4.12
N GLY A 523 23.76 4.99 -3.25
CA GLY A 523 22.71 4.07 -3.66
C GLY A 523 22.24 3.13 -2.58
N THR A 524 21.14 2.46 -2.85
CA THR A 524 20.60 1.44 -1.95
C THR A 524 21.28 0.11 -2.24
N LEU A 525 21.39 -0.76 -1.24
CA LEU A 525 21.65 -2.17 -1.54
C LEU A 525 20.41 -2.79 -2.23
N PRO A 526 20.57 -3.89 -2.99
CA PRO A 526 19.44 -4.58 -3.58
C PRO A 526 18.38 -4.94 -2.53
N ALA A 527 17.10 -4.75 -2.88
CA ALA A 527 15.93 -4.95 -2.02
C ALA A 527 15.82 -4.01 -0.79
N GLN A 528 16.69 -3.00 -0.66
CA GLN A 528 16.57 -2.00 0.40
C GLN A 528 15.61 -0.88 0.00
N THR A 529 14.58 -0.64 0.82
CA THR A 529 13.53 0.37 0.60
C THR A 529 13.46 1.35 1.78
N GLY A 530 12.72 2.44 1.64
CA GLY A 530 12.39 3.36 2.73
C GLY A 530 13.52 4.31 3.16
N LEU A 531 14.50 4.56 2.29
CA LEU A 531 15.69 5.34 2.66
C LEU A 531 15.42 6.84 2.77
N LEU A 532 15.91 7.43 3.86
CA LEU A 532 15.89 8.88 4.09
C LEU A 532 16.92 9.59 3.20
N GLU A 533 18.10 9.01 3.08
CA GLU A 533 19.20 9.52 2.28
C GLU A 533 19.91 8.34 1.60
N CYS A 534 20.53 8.59 0.46
CA CYS A 534 21.29 7.55 -0.23
C CYS A 534 22.64 7.36 0.45
N PRO A 535 22.94 6.19 1.04
CA PRO A 535 24.25 5.94 1.60
C PRO A 535 25.30 5.80 0.49
N ALA A 536 26.56 6.08 0.81
CA ALA A 536 27.66 5.82 -0.13
C ALA A 536 27.74 4.31 -0.40
N CYS A 537 27.94 3.93 -1.68
CA CYS A 537 28.08 2.51 -2.00
C CYS A 537 29.30 1.94 -1.26
N PRO A 538 29.13 0.84 -0.49
CA PRO A 538 30.21 0.25 0.28
C PRO A 538 31.31 -0.28 -0.64
N ALA A 539 32.45 -0.63 -0.07
CA ALA A 539 33.56 -1.20 -0.82
C ALA A 539 33.09 -2.45 -1.61
N GLY A 540 33.62 -2.61 -2.82
CA GLY A 540 33.22 -3.64 -3.76
C GLY A 540 31.91 -3.39 -4.50
N ARG A 541 31.19 -2.29 -4.23
CA ARG A 541 29.98 -1.93 -4.95
C ARG A 541 30.09 -0.57 -5.61
N TYR A 542 29.35 -0.34 -6.69
CA TYR A 542 29.33 0.93 -7.42
C TYR A 542 27.91 1.29 -7.87
N GLN A 543 27.71 2.55 -8.22
CA GLN A 543 26.48 3.06 -8.82
C GLN A 543 26.83 4.24 -9.73
N ASN A 544 26.32 4.23 -10.96
CA ASN A 544 26.62 5.20 -12.01
C ASN A 544 25.40 6.09 -12.38
N GLY A 545 24.66 6.59 -11.39
CA GLY A 545 23.48 7.43 -11.63
C GLY A 545 22.28 6.64 -12.21
N ASP A 546 21.65 7.20 -13.25
CA ASP A 546 20.39 6.68 -13.82
C ASP A 546 20.53 5.29 -14.46
N SER A 547 21.71 4.92 -14.97
CA SER A 547 21.93 3.61 -15.62
C SER A 547 21.74 2.43 -14.66
N ASP A 548 22.14 2.62 -13.40
CA ASP A 548 22.00 1.64 -12.32
C ASP A 548 20.75 1.90 -11.47
N ARG A 549 19.90 2.86 -11.89
CA ARG A 549 18.66 3.27 -11.23
C ARG A 549 18.83 3.60 -9.75
N GLY A 550 20.03 4.01 -9.31
CA GLY A 550 20.31 4.30 -7.90
C GLY A 550 20.75 3.11 -7.04
N VAL A 551 20.93 1.91 -7.61
CA VAL A 551 21.27 0.70 -6.83
C VAL A 551 22.77 0.43 -6.83
N CYS A 552 23.33 0.08 -5.67
CA CYS A 552 24.74 -0.28 -5.51
C CYS A 552 25.01 -1.71 -6.00
N ASN A 553 25.41 -1.83 -7.25
CA ASN A 553 25.76 -3.07 -7.93
C ASN A 553 27.15 -3.57 -7.50
N GLN A 554 27.35 -4.88 -7.48
CA GLN A 554 28.68 -5.45 -7.22
C GLN A 554 29.62 -5.16 -8.38
N CYS A 555 30.87 -4.82 -8.06
CA CYS A 555 31.91 -4.70 -9.08
C CYS A 555 32.04 -6.02 -9.86
N PRO A 556 31.98 -5.99 -11.20
CA PRO A 556 32.17 -7.20 -11.98
C PRO A 556 33.59 -7.76 -11.78
N VAL A 557 33.78 -9.03 -12.12
CA VAL A 557 35.11 -9.65 -12.18
C VAL A 557 36.07 -8.81 -13.03
N GLY A 558 37.34 -8.79 -12.67
CA GLY A 558 38.36 -7.95 -13.29
C GLY A 558 38.40 -6.52 -12.75
N THR A 559 37.48 -6.15 -11.86
CA THR A 559 37.40 -4.80 -11.27
C THR A 559 37.29 -4.81 -9.75
N SER A 560 37.69 -3.71 -9.12
CA SER A 560 37.50 -3.49 -7.69
C SER A 560 37.13 -2.04 -7.38
N ARG A 561 36.62 -1.79 -6.17
CA ARG A 561 36.33 -0.44 -5.69
C ARG A 561 36.49 -0.31 -4.18
N ARG A 562 37.38 0.58 -3.74
CA ARG A 562 37.48 0.96 -2.32
C ARG A 562 36.29 1.84 -1.92
N ALA A 563 35.89 1.77 -0.65
CA ALA A 563 34.85 2.65 -0.09
C ALA A 563 35.21 4.13 -0.30
N ASN A 564 34.18 4.97 -0.46
CA ASN A 564 34.29 6.45 -0.56
C ASN A 564 35.07 7.01 -1.76
N THR A 565 35.26 6.23 -2.82
CA THR A 565 35.83 6.72 -4.09
C THR A 565 34.71 7.22 -5.03
N SER A 566 34.87 8.40 -5.62
CA SER A 566 33.92 8.91 -6.63
C SER A 566 34.13 8.20 -7.96
N GLY A 567 33.11 7.51 -8.48
CA GLY A 567 33.14 6.80 -9.77
C GLY A 567 32.82 5.30 -9.71
N GLY A 568 32.79 4.66 -10.89
CA GLY A 568 32.54 3.22 -11.07
C GLY A 568 33.69 2.32 -10.61
N CYS A 569 33.61 1.02 -10.90
CA CYS A 569 34.68 0.09 -10.55
C CYS A 569 35.95 0.32 -11.39
N SER A 570 37.10 0.21 -10.74
CA SER A 570 38.41 0.35 -11.38
C SER A 570 38.91 -1.01 -11.85
N LEU A 571 39.47 -1.07 -13.06
CA LEU A 571 40.14 -2.27 -13.56
C LEU A 571 41.31 -2.65 -12.65
N CYS A 572 41.50 -3.95 -12.43
CA CYS A 572 42.69 -4.44 -11.73
C CYS A 572 43.95 -4.10 -12.53
N ALA A 573 44.92 -3.45 -11.87
CA ALA A 573 46.20 -3.12 -12.47
C ALA A 573 47.04 -4.39 -12.72
N ALA A 574 48.07 -4.26 -13.55
CA ALA A 574 49.10 -5.30 -13.72
C ALA A 574 49.56 -5.83 -12.35
N GLN A 575 49.86 -7.14 -12.28
CA GLN A 575 50.17 -7.88 -11.05
C GLN A 575 49.01 -8.07 -10.05
N SER A 576 47.77 -7.72 -10.42
CA SER A 576 46.57 -7.96 -9.59
C SER A 576 45.40 -8.47 -10.43
N TYR A 577 44.43 -9.12 -9.79
CA TYR A 577 43.26 -9.71 -10.46
C TYR A 577 41.99 -9.67 -9.59
N ALA A 578 40.84 -9.88 -10.21
CA ALA A 578 39.54 -10.00 -9.54
C ALA A 578 38.74 -11.16 -10.15
N ASP A 579 38.74 -12.31 -9.47
CA ASP A 579 38.09 -13.57 -9.86
C ASP A 579 36.63 -13.68 -9.39
N VAL A 580 36.22 -12.83 -8.45
CA VAL A 580 34.87 -12.78 -7.90
C VAL A 580 34.28 -11.38 -8.03
N THR A 581 32.96 -11.28 -8.06
CA THR A 581 32.28 -9.99 -8.02
C THR A 581 32.39 -9.38 -6.63
N GLY A 582 32.31 -8.06 -6.55
CA GLY A 582 32.19 -7.37 -5.27
C GLY A 582 33.51 -7.13 -4.53
N LEU A 583 34.67 -7.19 -5.20
CA LEU A 583 35.96 -6.95 -4.56
C LEU A 583 36.19 -5.47 -4.25
N ASP A 584 36.59 -5.20 -3.00
CA ASP A 584 36.99 -3.89 -2.53
C ASP A 584 38.38 -3.48 -3.03
N GLU A 585 39.28 -4.46 -3.13
CA GLU A 585 40.60 -4.32 -3.69
C GLU A 585 40.94 -5.55 -4.54
N CYS A 586 41.65 -5.32 -5.65
CA CYS A 586 42.14 -6.42 -6.48
C CYS A 586 43.11 -7.29 -5.68
N LYS A 587 42.95 -8.61 -5.82
CA LYS A 587 43.83 -9.57 -5.18
C LYS A 587 45.21 -9.49 -5.85
N PRO A 588 46.32 -9.41 -5.10
CA PRO A 588 47.65 -9.50 -5.70
C PRO A 588 47.85 -10.88 -6.32
N CYS A 589 48.59 -10.96 -7.42
CA CYS A 589 49.00 -12.25 -7.97
C CYS A 589 49.78 -13.03 -6.89
N PRO A 590 49.43 -14.32 -6.65
CA PRO A 590 50.22 -15.19 -5.79
C PRO A 590 51.70 -15.22 -6.19
N SER A 591 52.58 -15.57 -5.25
CA SER A 591 54.01 -15.76 -5.54
C SER A 591 54.22 -16.63 -6.78
N GLN A 592 55.22 -16.27 -7.60
CA GLN A 592 55.57 -16.98 -8.85
C GLN A 592 54.48 -16.93 -9.94
N SER A 593 53.59 -15.92 -9.86
CA SER A 593 52.59 -15.65 -10.88
C SER A 593 52.51 -14.16 -11.18
N SER A 594 52.16 -13.83 -12.43
CA SER A 594 52.00 -12.45 -12.90
C SER A 594 50.86 -12.32 -13.90
N GLN A 595 50.43 -11.08 -14.10
CA GLN A 595 49.50 -10.73 -15.19
C GLN A 595 49.84 -9.30 -15.66
N GLY A 596 49.91 -9.08 -16.97
CA GLY A 596 50.43 -7.84 -17.56
C GLY A 596 49.39 -6.82 -18.01
N ASP A 597 48.10 -7.20 -18.02
CA ASP A 597 47.03 -6.40 -18.62
C ASP A 597 46.11 -5.79 -17.56
N LEU A 598 45.33 -4.77 -17.95
CA LEU A 598 44.31 -4.23 -17.06
C LEU A 598 43.07 -5.11 -17.07
N GLY A 599 42.43 -5.28 -15.92
CA GLY A 599 41.11 -5.89 -15.82
C GLY A 599 41.08 -7.41 -15.78
N GLN A 600 42.21 -8.07 -15.50
CA GLN A 600 42.27 -9.53 -15.53
C GLN A 600 41.53 -10.18 -14.35
N THR A 601 40.94 -11.35 -14.61
CA THR A 601 40.21 -12.15 -13.62
C THR A 601 41.05 -13.27 -13.02
N PHE A 602 42.31 -13.40 -13.43
CA PHE A 602 43.22 -14.46 -13.02
C PHE A 602 44.70 -14.06 -13.24
N CYS A 603 45.63 -14.79 -12.63
CA CYS A 603 47.08 -14.66 -12.88
C CYS A 603 47.63 -15.91 -13.59
N PHE A 604 48.66 -15.68 -14.40
CA PHE A 604 49.43 -16.72 -15.10
C PHE A 604 50.65 -17.11 -14.26
N CYS A 605 51.01 -18.39 -14.20
CA CYS A 605 52.30 -18.75 -13.60
C CYS A 605 53.44 -18.21 -14.44
N ASP A 606 54.44 -17.62 -13.79
CA ASP A 606 55.65 -17.16 -14.46
C ASP A 606 56.42 -18.35 -15.02
N VAL A 607 57.22 -18.10 -16.07
CA VAL A 607 58.13 -19.10 -16.63
C VAL A 607 58.96 -19.75 -15.51
N GLY A 608 59.00 -21.08 -15.49
CA GLY A 608 59.62 -21.88 -14.43
C GLY A 608 58.67 -22.36 -13.34
N ASN A 609 57.38 -22.03 -13.44
CA ASN A 609 56.37 -22.43 -12.45
C ASN A 609 55.09 -22.94 -13.13
N TYR A 610 54.35 -23.80 -12.44
CA TYR A 610 53.14 -24.43 -12.96
C TYR A 610 52.01 -24.44 -11.92
N LYS A 611 50.76 -24.59 -12.38
CA LYS A 611 49.60 -24.89 -11.50
C LYS A 611 49.51 -26.40 -11.36
N ASP A 612 49.22 -26.94 -10.17
CA ASP A 612 48.91 -28.36 -10.01
C ASP A 612 47.40 -28.55 -9.79
N PRO A 613 46.61 -28.79 -10.84
CA PRO A 613 45.19 -29.05 -10.70
C PRO A 613 45.01 -30.46 -10.14
N SER A 614 45.03 -30.60 -8.82
CA SER A 614 44.50 -31.83 -8.22
C SER A 614 42.97 -31.86 -8.41
N ASP A 615 42.42 -33.03 -8.76
CA ASP A 615 40.98 -33.26 -8.90
C ASP A 615 40.18 -33.00 -7.60
N SER A 616 40.87 -32.77 -6.48
CA SER A 616 40.31 -32.50 -5.15
C SER A 616 40.03 -31.02 -4.83
N ILE A 617 40.31 -30.08 -5.74
CA ILE A 617 40.21 -28.64 -5.43
C ILE A 617 38.85 -28.07 -5.86
N PRO A 618 38.10 -27.39 -4.96
CA PRO A 618 36.83 -26.75 -5.30
C PRO A 618 36.99 -25.71 -6.42
N VAL A 619 36.05 -25.73 -7.37
CA VAL A 619 35.95 -24.76 -8.46
C VAL A 619 35.91 -23.34 -7.89
N GLY A 620 36.87 -22.51 -8.28
CA GLY A 620 37.01 -21.12 -7.83
C GLY A 620 38.16 -20.84 -6.86
N THR A 621 38.98 -21.84 -6.52
CA THR A 621 40.16 -21.63 -5.66
C THR A 621 41.38 -21.21 -6.49
N VAL A 622 41.99 -20.07 -6.16
CA VAL A 622 43.24 -19.61 -6.80
C VAL A 622 44.42 -20.35 -6.18
N LEU A 623 45.07 -21.20 -7.00
CA LEU A 623 46.22 -22.01 -6.62
C LEU A 623 47.52 -21.20 -6.69
N PRO A 624 48.40 -21.26 -5.66
CA PRO A 624 49.76 -20.78 -5.79
C PRO A 624 50.51 -21.58 -6.84
N CYS A 625 51.37 -20.92 -7.61
CA CYS A 625 52.23 -21.60 -8.57
C CYS A 625 53.31 -22.37 -7.82
N LEU A 626 53.60 -23.58 -8.31
CA LEU A 626 54.66 -24.43 -7.81
C LEU A 626 55.89 -24.30 -8.71
N ALA A 627 57.06 -24.20 -8.09
CA ALA A 627 58.32 -24.08 -8.82
C ALA A 627 58.70 -25.41 -9.47
N CYS A 628 59.10 -25.36 -10.74
CA CYS A 628 59.63 -26.52 -11.45
C CYS A 628 60.91 -27.09 -10.80
N GLU A 629 61.68 -26.26 -10.10
CA GLU A 629 62.82 -26.65 -9.27
C GLU A 629 62.46 -27.77 -8.27
N SER A 630 61.23 -27.77 -7.74
CA SER A 630 60.76 -28.80 -6.82
C SER A 630 60.43 -30.14 -7.49
N VAL A 631 60.23 -30.14 -8.81
CA VAL A 631 59.90 -31.32 -9.62
C VAL A 631 61.17 -31.91 -10.22
N ILE A 632 62.00 -31.05 -10.82
CA ILE A 632 63.33 -31.39 -11.35
C ILE A 632 64.25 -30.20 -11.02
N PRO A 633 65.29 -30.38 -10.21
CA PRO A 633 66.25 -29.31 -9.93
C PRO A 633 66.91 -28.78 -11.21
N GLY A 634 66.95 -27.47 -11.41
CA GLY A 634 67.46 -26.80 -12.61
C GLY A 634 66.48 -26.72 -13.79
N SER A 635 65.23 -27.14 -13.63
CA SER A 635 64.22 -27.11 -14.71
C SER A 635 63.42 -25.80 -14.76
N THR A 636 62.81 -25.53 -15.90
CA THR A 636 61.95 -24.37 -16.16
C THR A 636 60.72 -24.77 -17.00
N THR A 637 59.83 -23.83 -17.33
CA THR A 637 58.76 -24.04 -18.33
C THR A 637 59.09 -23.33 -19.64
N LEU A 638 58.51 -23.76 -20.76
CA LEU A 638 58.75 -23.11 -22.07
C LEU A 638 57.89 -21.86 -22.27
N TYR A 639 56.71 -21.85 -21.67
CA TYR A 639 55.73 -20.77 -21.80
C TYR A 639 55.19 -20.41 -20.42
N PRO A 640 54.72 -19.16 -20.23
CA PRO A 640 53.95 -18.81 -19.03
C PRO A 640 52.63 -19.59 -18.98
N ASN A 641 52.02 -19.66 -17.80
CA ASN A 641 50.75 -20.36 -17.53
C ASN A 641 50.77 -21.88 -17.68
N SER A 642 51.90 -22.52 -17.41
CA SER A 642 51.95 -23.98 -17.39
C SER A 642 50.98 -24.56 -16.37
N ARG A 643 50.23 -25.58 -16.79
CA ARG A 643 49.09 -26.11 -16.01
C ARG A 643 49.37 -27.42 -15.32
N TYR A 644 50.51 -28.05 -15.59
CA TYR A 644 50.81 -29.36 -15.06
C TYR A 644 52.29 -29.51 -14.79
N SER A 645 52.62 -30.34 -13.80
CA SER A 645 54.01 -30.59 -13.41
C SER A 645 54.83 -31.13 -14.57
N HIS A 646 54.25 -31.92 -15.49
CA HIS A 646 54.95 -32.50 -16.64
C HIS A 646 55.43 -31.47 -17.68
N GLU A 647 54.97 -30.23 -17.60
CA GLU A 647 55.45 -29.13 -18.46
C GLU A 647 56.80 -28.54 -18.00
N CYS A 648 57.28 -28.91 -16.80
CA CYS A 648 58.63 -28.58 -16.34
C CYS A 648 59.68 -29.36 -17.13
N VAL A 649 60.60 -28.66 -17.78
CA VAL A 649 61.63 -29.20 -18.67
C VAL A 649 63.00 -28.57 -18.41
N CYS A 650 64.07 -29.27 -18.74
CA CYS A 650 65.41 -28.67 -18.69
C CYS A 650 65.56 -27.59 -19.77
N PRO A 651 66.07 -26.39 -19.43
CA PRO A 651 66.31 -25.33 -20.41
C PRO A 651 67.40 -25.71 -21.43
N THR A 652 67.40 -25.06 -22.59
CA THR A 652 68.45 -25.22 -23.61
C THR A 652 69.85 -25.01 -23.01
N GLY A 653 70.81 -25.86 -23.40
CA GLY A 653 72.15 -25.92 -22.79
C GLY A 653 72.25 -26.85 -21.58
N THR A 654 71.15 -27.48 -21.15
CA THR A 654 71.12 -28.54 -20.13
C THR A 654 70.36 -29.76 -20.65
N TYR A 655 70.56 -30.92 -20.03
CA TYR A 655 69.79 -32.15 -20.31
C TYR A 655 69.33 -32.80 -19.01
N PHE A 656 68.24 -33.57 -19.06
CA PHE A 656 67.74 -34.28 -17.88
C PHE A 656 68.63 -35.47 -17.55
N HIS A 657 69.32 -35.40 -16.41
CA HIS A 657 70.17 -36.45 -15.88
C HIS A 657 69.46 -37.23 -14.76
N ARG A 658 69.15 -38.51 -15.00
CA ARG A 658 68.56 -39.42 -14.01
C ARG A 658 69.58 -39.83 -12.96
N PHE A 659 69.16 -39.95 -11.69
CA PHE A 659 70.06 -40.41 -10.63
C PHE A 659 70.43 -41.90 -10.74
N SER A 660 69.58 -42.73 -11.36
CA SER A 660 69.86 -44.15 -11.61
C SER A 660 68.96 -44.73 -12.71
N ALA A 661 69.31 -45.93 -13.20
CA ALA A 661 68.55 -46.66 -14.21
C ALA A 661 67.11 -47.03 -13.78
N SER A 662 66.81 -47.08 -12.48
CA SER A 662 65.52 -47.49 -11.92
C SER A 662 64.70 -46.36 -11.30
N SER A 663 65.23 -45.14 -11.31
CA SER A 663 64.55 -43.95 -10.77
C SER A 663 64.09 -43.05 -11.90
N ASP A 664 62.89 -42.47 -11.74
CA ASP A 664 62.42 -41.38 -12.59
C ASP A 664 62.78 -40.00 -12.02
N ALA A 665 63.52 -39.94 -10.91
CA ALA A 665 64.05 -38.70 -10.34
C ALA A 665 65.42 -38.36 -10.96
N GLY A 666 65.63 -37.07 -11.24
CA GLY A 666 66.84 -36.55 -11.84
C GLY A 666 66.93 -35.04 -11.68
N HIS A 667 67.94 -34.43 -12.30
CA HIS A 667 68.16 -32.98 -12.31
C HIS A 667 68.58 -32.52 -13.71
N CYS A 668 68.51 -31.23 -13.98
CA CYS A 668 69.04 -30.66 -15.21
C CYS A 668 70.54 -30.47 -15.10
N GLU A 669 71.29 -31.29 -15.82
CA GLU A 669 72.74 -31.25 -15.85
C GLU A 669 73.21 -30.33 -16.99
N SER A 670 74.19 -29.47 -16.69
CA SER A 670 74.77 -28.56 -17.67
C SER A 670 75.52 -29.33 -18.74
N CYS A 671 75.39 -28.89 -19.99
CA CYS A 671 76.06 -29.57 -21.08
C CYS A 671 77.53 -29.19 -21.12
N GLY A 672 78.36 -30.20 -20.83
CA GLY A 672 79.80 -30.09 -20.94
C GLY A 672 80.27 -30.00 -22.40
N LEU A 673 81.55 -29.68 -22.55
CA LEU A 673 82.26 -29.70 -23.83
C LEU A 673 82.01 -31.02 -24.57
N GLY A 674 81.62 -30.94 -25.84
CA GLY A 674 81.39 -32.10 -26.70
C GLY A 674 79.93 -32.57 -26.81
N LEU A 675 78.98 -31.88 -26.17
CA LEU A 675 77.55 -32.18 -26.24
C LEU A 675 76.73 -30.97 -26.75
N VAL A 676 75.69 -31.25 -27.54
CA VAL A 676 74.66 -30.28 -27.95
C VAL A 676 73.36 -30.64 -27.26
N CYS A 677 72.89 -29.74 -26.40
CA CYS A 677 71.68 -29.96 -25.62
C CYS A 677 70.63 -28.93 -25.92
N LEU A 678 69.50 -29.44 -26.38
CA LEU A 678 68.40 -28.61 -26.81
C LEU A 678 67.37 -28.36 -25.69
N GLY A 679 67.43 -29.13 -24.59
CA GLY A 679 66.52 -29.08 -23.42
C GLY A 679 65.56 -30.28 -23.32
N GLY A 680 64.63 -30.29 -22.34
CA GLY A 680 63.51 -31.26 -22.25
C GLY A 680 63.32 -32.03 -20.91
N ARG A 681 62.26 -32.86 -20.82
CA ARG A 681 61.96 -33.81 -19.71
C ARG A 681 61.45 -35.15 -20.28
N GLU A 682 61.72 -36.28 -19.62
CA GLU A 682 61.16 -37.59 -20.00
C GLU A 682 59.72 -37.81 -19.50
N GLY A 683 58.82 -38.17 -20.42
CA GLY A 683 57.52 -38.81 -20.20
C GLY A 683 57.34 -40.13 -20.98
N SER A 684 56.37 -40.96 -20.60
CA SER A 684 56.23 -42.34 -21.09
C SER A 684 55.41 -42.52 -22.38
N SER A 685 55.19 -41.48 -23.21
CA SER A 685 54.31 -41.61 -24.39
C SER A 685 54.80 -40.90 -25.65
N THR A 686 54.52 -41.54 -26.78
CA THR A 686 55.13 -41.39 -28.12
C THR A 686 54.56 -40.26 -29.00
N ASN A 687 53.96 -39.20 -28.45
CA ASN A 687 53.36 -38.14 -29.26
C ASN A 687 54.18 -36.83 -29.25
N SER A 688 54.56 -36.43 -30.45
CA SER A 688 55.46 -35.33 -30.82
C SER A 688 54.80 -33.95 -30.76
N SER A 689 55.15 -33.12 -29.75
CA SER A 689 55.19 -31.64 -29.76
C SER A 689 55.05 -31.09 -28.31
N ALA A 690 56.04 -31.05 -27.42
CA ALA A 690 57.45 -30.71 -27.57
C ALA A 690 58.38 -31.80 -27.01
N PRO A 691 59.58 -31.93 -27.58
CA PRO A 691 60.24 -33.21 -27.74
C PRO A 691 61.38 -33.36 -26.74
N HIS A 692 61.37 -34.48 -26.06
CA HIS A 692 62.54 -35.12 -25.47
C HIS A 692 63.77 -34.98 -26.37
N GLN A 693 64.85 -34.36 -25.90
CA GLN A 693 66.09 -34.31 -26.65
C GLN A 693 67.23 -34.75 -25.73
N ALA A 694 67.55 -36.05 -25.80
CA ALA A 694 68.81 -36.54 -25.27
C ALA A 694 69.96 -35.69 -25.84
N PRO A 695 71.02 -35.42 -25.05
CA PRO A 695 72.16 -34.68 -25.54
C PRO A 695 72.68 -35.36 -26.80
N LEU A 696 72.91 -34.56 -27.84
CA LEU A 696 73.52 -35.02 -29.08
C LEU A 696 75.02 -34.80 -28.99
N GLN A 697 75.76 -35.60 -29.76
CA GLN A 697 77.19 -35.37 -29.95
C GLN A 697 77.38 -34.01 -30.63
N GLN A 698 78.29 -33.18 -30.10
CA GLN A 698 78.69 -31.94 -30.75
C GLN A 698 79.59 -32.26 -31.94
N GLU A 699 79.54 -31.44 -33.00
CA GLU A 699 80.49 -31.55 -34.10
C GLU A 699 81.93 -31.47 -33.57
N GLY A 700 82.79 -32.41 -34.00
CA GLY A 700 84.16 -32.55 -33.53
C GLY A 700 84.34 -33.43 -32.28
N TYR A 701 83.27 -33.94 -31.67
CA TYR A 701 83.34 -34.76 -30.46
C TYR A 701 82.55 -36.06 -30.60
N ALA A 702 83.09 -37.14 -30.04
CA ALA A 702 82.36 -38.41 -29.87
C ALA A 702 82.00 -38.59 -28.40
N ALA A 703 80.77 -39.00 -28.14
CA ALA A 703 80.30 -39.30 -26.80
C ALA A 703 79.69 -40.70 -26.74
N GLY A 704 80.13 -41.51 -25.78
CA GLY A 704 79.69 -42.89 -25.61
C GLY A 704 78.25 -43.00 -25.12
N ALA A 705 77.58 -44.10 -25.46
CA ALA A 705 76.23 -44.38 -24.95
C ALA A 705 76.27 -44.39 -23.41
N PRO A 706 75.28 -43.76 -22.74
CA PRO A 706 75.18 -43.82 -21.30
C PRO A 706 74.80 -45.25 -20.87
N ALA A 707 75.12 -45.61 -19.62
CA ALA A 707 74.81 -46.93 -19.07
C ALA A 707 73.28 -47.20 -18.96
N TYR A 708 72.47 -46.15 -19.01
CA TYR A 708 71.01 -46.17 -19.00
C TYR A 708 70.45 -44.87 -19.60
N SER A 709 69.18 -44.85 -20.00
CA SER A 709 68.53 -43.64 -20.55
C SER A 709 68.61 -42.47 -19.56
N GLY A 710 69.08 -41.31 -20.02
CA GLY A 710 69.24 -40.12 -19.18
C GLY A 710 70.42 -40.16 -18.21
N GLY A 711 71.35 -41.12 -18.29
CA GLY A 711 72.62 -41.07 -17.56
C GLY A 711 73.68 -40.23 -18.27
N SER A 712 74.78 -39.90 -17.58
CA SER A 712 75.95 -39.27 -18.22
C SER A 712 76.55 -40.17 -19.32
N PRO A 713 77.13 -39.59 -20.39
CA PRO A 713 77.85 -40.36 -21.40
C PRO A 713 79.02 -41.12 -20.76
N SER A 714 79.26 -42.35 -21.23
CA SER A 714 80.34 -43.20 -20.71
C SER A 714 81.74 -42.66 -20.98
N PHE A 715 81.90 -41.85 -22.03
CA PHE A 715 83.09 -41.07 -22.34
C PHE A 715 82.71 -39.87 -23.21
N ILE A 716 83.53 -38.81 -23.17
CA ILE A 716 83.50 -37.71 -24.15
C ILE A 716 84.94 -37.46 -24.57
N VAL A 717 85.17 -37.40 -25.87
CA VAL A 717 86.50 -37.34 -26.48
C VAL A 717 86.46 -36.43 -27.71
N GLU A 718 87.47 -35.58 -27.82
CA GLU A 718 87.65 -34.72 -28.99
C GLU A 718 88.22 -35.55 -30.14
N CYS A 719 87.58 -35.46 -31.30
CA CYS A 719 87.97 -36.20 -32.49
C CYS A 719 89.01 -35.38 -33.27
N SER A 720 89.87 -36.09 -34.01
CA SER A 720 90.89 -35.46 -34.86
C SER A 720 90.32 -34.62 -36.02
N SER A 721 89.05 -34.83 -36.39
CA SER A 721 88.34 -34.02 -37.39
C SER A 721 86.82 -34.08 -37.22
N SER A 722 86.09 -33.06 -37.71
CA SER A 722 84.62 -33.09 -37.75
C SER A 722 84.04 -34.07 -38.76
N LEU A 723 84.82 -34.60 -39.71
CA LEU A 723 84.37 -35.70 -40.59
C LEU A 723 84.20 -37.01 -39.81
N THR A 724 85.08 -37.25 -38.84
CA THR A 724 85.02 -38.43 -37.97
C THR A 724 83.81 -38.34 -37.03
N CYS A 725 83.51 -37.13 -36.57
CA CYS A 725 82.46 -36.84 -35.60
C CYS A 725 81.62 -35.64 -36.08
N PRO A 726 80.63 -35.84 -36.97
CA PRO A 726 79.88 -34.77 -37.65
C PRO A 726 78.87 -34.03 -36.77
N GLY A 727 78.70 -34.45 -35.51
CA GLY A 727 77.73 -33.88 -34.59
C GLY A 727 76.28 -34.25 -34.93
N GLY A 728 75.34 -33.90 -34.05
CA GLY A 728 73.90 -34.16 -34.21
C GLY A 728 73.48 -35.63 -34.04
N LEU A 729 74.41 -36.51 -33.68
CA LEU A 729 74.15 -37.94 -33.43
C LEU A 729 73.74 -38.18 -31.98
N ALA A 730 72.90 -39.20 -31.74
CA ALA A 730 72.58 -39.66 -30.38
C ALA A 730 73.84 -40.19 -29.67
N LEU A 731 73.91 -40.14 -28.34
CA LEU A 731 75.04 -40.68 -27.58
C LEU A 731 75.31 -42.16 -27.93
N GLY A 732 76.55 -42.48 -28.27
CA GLY A 732 77.01 -43.81 -28.68
C GLY A 732 76.64 -44.23 -30.10
N ALA A 733 75.90 -43.41 -30.85
CA ALA A 733 75.67 -43.63 -32.27
C ALA A 733 76.86 -43.17 -33.10
N CYS A 734 77.21 -43.90 -34.15
CA CYS A 734 78.24 -43.49 -35.10
C CYS A 734 77.64 -43.04 -36.44
N PRO A 735 78.40 -42.26 -37.23
CA PRO A 735 77.98 -41.89 -38.58
C PRO A 735 77.78 -43.14 -39.46
N GLY A 736 76.66 -43.19 -40.19
CA GLY A 736 76.30 -44.32 -41.06
C GLY A 736 75.58 -45.46 -40.34
N SER A 737 75.40 -46.61 -41.01
CA SER A 737 74.67 -47.77 -40.48
C SER A 737 75.51 -48.66 -39.54
N ASN A 738 76.58 -48.12 -38.97
CA ASN A 738 77.59 -48.88 -38.24
C ASN A 738 77.21 -48.99 -36.75
N SER A 739 76.82 -50.18 -36.29
CA SER A 739 76.53 -50.46 -34.88
C SER A 739 77.72 -51.13 -34.18
N GLY A 740 78.19 -50.58 -33.05
CA GLY A 740 79.15 -51.25 -32.16
C GLY A 740 80.63 -50.89 -32.33
N MET A 741 80.97 -49.93 -33.19
CA MET A 741 82.32 -49.33 -33.24
C MET A 741 82.37 -48.08 -32.37
N ALA A 742 83.50 -47.80 -31.71
CA ALA A 742 83.70 -46.53 -31.03
C ALA A 742 84.01 -45.45 -32.08
N CYS A 743 83.19 -44.39 -32.15
CA CYS A 743 83.31 -43.37 -33.20
C CYS A 743 84.63 -42.57 -33.15
N VAL A 744 85.47 -42.80 -32.13
CA VAL A 744 86.77 -42.16 -31.94
C VAL A 744 87.90 -42.82 -32.70
N ASP A 745 87.82 -44.13 -32.92
CA ASP A 745 89.02 -44.87 -33.29
C ASP A 745 89.27 -44.79 -34.79
N CYS A 746 88.22 -44.81 -35.61
CA CYS A 746 88.33 -44.93 -37.06
C CYS A 746 87.44 -43.94 -37.83
N LEU A 747 87.91 -43.52 -39.00
CA LEU A 747 87.10 -42.75 -39.95
C LEU A 747 85.84 -43.53 -40.35
N PRO A 748 84.75 -42.85 -40.76
CA PRO A 748 83.59 -43.51 -41.35
C PRO A 748 84.04 -44.50 -42.44
N ASP A 749 83.38 -45.66 -42.50
CA ASP A 749 83.71 -46.76 -43.42
C ASP A 749 85.06 -47.43 -43.19
N HIS A 750 85.59 -47.36 -41.96
CA HIS A 750 86.75 -48.14 -41.51
C HIS A 750 86.39 -48.93 -40.25
N TYR A 751 86.89 -50.15 -40.13
CA TYR A 751 86.73 -50.99 -38.94
C TYR A 751 88.03 -51.10 -38.15
N GLN A 752 87.92 -51.23 -36.82
CA GLN A 752 89.09 -51.39 -35.95
C GLN A 752 89.38 -52.87 -35.75
N GLU A 753 90.60 -53.28 -36.04
CA GLU A 753 91.12 -54.61 -35.69
C GLU A 753 92.53 -54.44 -35.13
N ASN A 754 92.77 -54.98 -33.91
CA ASN A 754 94.05 -54.85 -33.21
C ASN A 754 94.57 -53.40 -33.05
N GLY A 755 93.66 -52.44 -32.83
CA GLY A 755 94.00 -51.04 -32.59
C GLY A 755 94.38 -50.22 -33.84
N LEU A 756 94.22 -50.79 -35.03
CA LEU A 756 94.42 -50.11 -36.31
C LEU A 756 93.11 -50.07 -37.11
N CYS A 757 92.91 -48.98 -37.84
CA CYS A 757 91.71 -48.76 -38.64
C CYS A 757 91.93 -49.19 -40.08
N TYR A 758 91.14 -50.15 -40.53
CA TYR A 758 91.18 -50.68 -41.88
C TYR A 758 89.97 -50.20 -42.65
N SER A 759 90.18 -49.75 -43.88
CA SER A 759 89.07 -49.37 -44.76
C SER A 759 88.20 -50.58 -45.04
N CYS A 760 86.88 -50.43 -44.85
CA CYS A 760 85.90 -51.45 -45.22
C CYS A 760 85.91 -51.77 -46.73
N ALA A 761 86.59 -50.96 -47.55
CA ALA A 761 86.74 -51.18 -48.98
C ALA A 761 87.80 -52.23 -49.36
N GLU A 762 88.75 -52.59 -48.47
CA GLU A 762 89.95 -53.38 -48.85
C GLU A 762 89.97 -54.83 -48.35
N ALA A 763 88.93 -55.32 -47.66
CA ALA A 763 88.81 -56.72 -47.24
C ALA A 763 88.27 -57.63 -48.37
N GLY A 764 89.10 -57.92 -49.38
CA GLY A 764 88.78 -58.81 -50.50
C GLY A 764 89.05 -60.30 -50.19
N PHE A 765 87.99 -61.10 -50.09
CA PHE A 765 88.00 -62.56 -50.10
C PHE A 765 88.67 -63.13 -51.37
N ALA A 766 89.50 -64.18 -51.20
CA ALA A 766 90.16 -64.92 -52.28
C ALA A 766 89.19 -65.80 -53.10
N LEU A 767 89.35 -65.84 -54.43
CA LEU A 767 88.64 -66.76 -55.34
C LEU A 767 89.62 -67.69 -56.08
N TRP A 768 89.43 -68.99 -55.93
CA TRP A 768 89.98 -70.05 -56.80
C TRP A 768 88.98 -70.41 -57.91
N PRO A 769 89.40 -70.60 -59.17
CA PRO A 769 88.71 -71.45 -60.16
C PRO A 769 89.64 -72.60 -60.62
N LEU A 770 89.25 -73.74 -61.19
CA LEU A 770 88.04 -74.29 -61.82
C LEU A 770 88.31 -75.80 -62.07
N ILE A 771 87.30 -76.67 -62.08
CA ILE A 771 87.34 -77.92 -62.85
C ILE A 771 86.07 -77.99 -63.71
N ILE A 772 86.23 -78.28 -65.00
CA ILE A 772 85.15 -78.74 -65.88
C ILE A 772 85.59 -80.03 -66.56
N ALA A 773 84.74 -81.05 -66.51
CA ALA A 773 84.60 -82.05 -67.56
C ALA A 773 83.17 -82.63 -67.53
N PHE A 774 82.54 -82.71 -68.72
CA PHE A 774 81.28 -83.42 -68.98
C PHE A 774 81.55 -84.78 -69.65
N VAL A 775 80.55 -85.68 -69.58
CA VAL A 775 79.98 -86.62 -70.59
C VAL A 775 79.65 -87.98 -69.90
N PRO A 776 78.56 -88.69 -70.25
CA PRO A 776 77.17 -88.32 -70.53
C PRO A 776 76.21 -88.62 -69.37
#